data_AF-A0A929VD76-F1
#
_entry.id   AF-A0A929VD76-F1
#
_cell.length_a   1.000
_cell.length_b   1.000
_cell.length_c   1.000
_cell.angle_alpha   90.00
_cell.angle_beta   90.00
_cell.angle_gamma   90.00
#
_symmetry.space_group_name_H-M   'P 1'
#
loop_
_entity.id
_entity.type
_entity.pdbx_description
1 polymer ?
#
loop_
_entity_poly.entity_id
_entity_poly.type
_entity_poly.pdbx_seq_one_letter_code
_entity_poly.pdbx_strand_id
1 'polypeptide(L)'
;MKHFFLGRANNFNLKETLRFLASFGTKKDYVKLKQFFANQYQVDQKNVYLFHSGRTALSLALISQIPAASKDSSVDKKVKAEATSREESLPAVAITSLTCFAVVQAIRAAGYQPIYLDIDPKTLHFNANILKKCIKKYPNLKAVIVQNNLGIPAEIVEIEKLAKEHNLFLIEDLAHSYDIHYSDGRLAGGIGDAVVLSFGKGKSLDATSGGALIMRVPSKNRLLDSQDIASRAPKISDSLRDKFYPLFALISRALSYLSFGRFNLGQIWILALLKLKLIQRSADTELDFERRLSYWQSRYILKKLQKSQEYHSILRYPLLVKDRNSVLSKLKKAGFFFDEIWYDSPVAPKRYFKKSDFNENDCPVATLVVKHLINFPTNYSFLQLKRAWQIIAPQLVEIKVNQQGQPELCKKDSVALLKGQKATKSLVKLSQQDWNNQIRDYDLANFLQSPRWQKYNEFLGRRVLLCEFYGHVKVLMVIKDAKRGRFLEIPNGPLLNWQDPVIVALVFQEIFQIAKLYKCAFIRFRPALADSEENRFILKQLGSIEASFHLGAEHTVMIDLTKTEEDLLATFRRQTRYEVRRAEKLKITVEDRSDDVGILEEFHQVQIDTAKRQNFIPPTKKELQALKDSFVEDLRLYVAYDEAHQPIAYGLILIDGIEAEYYEAASTPLNRKLPGAYALQWQIMRDLKKREIKRYNLWGIAPEGQTKHRYAGVTTFKTGFSEHRFTYVAAQDISVSPLRYQFNRLIETIRKKRRHL
;
A
#
# COMPACT_ATOMS: atom_id res chain seq x y z
N MET A 1 -3.98 -29.33 -8.75
CA MET A 1 -4.34 -27.93 -8.40
C MET A 1 -3.14 -27.31 -7.68
N LYS A 2 -2.83 -26.02 -7.87
CA LYS A 2 -1.72 -25.38 -7.14
C LYS A 2 -2.11 -25.18 -5.67
N HIS A 3 -1.20 -25.47 -4.73
CA HIS A 3 -1.44 -25.23 -3.31
C HIS A 3 -0.82 -23.91 -2.86
N PHE A 4 -1.59 -23.15 -2.08
CA PHE A 4 -1.20 -21.87 -1.49
C PHE A 4 -1.26 -21.97 0.02
N PHE A 5 -0.31 -21.37 0.73
CA PHE A 5 -0.15 -21.54 2.17
C PHE A 5 -0.04 -20.18 2.85
N LEU A 6 -0.55 -20.02 4.07
CA LEU A 6 -0.27 -18.81 4.86
C LEU A 6 1.00 -18.97 5.70
N GLY A 7 1.16 -20.15 6.32
CA GLY A 7 2.34 -20.54 7.10
C GLY A 7 3.37 -21.37 6.31
N ARG A 8 4.21 -22.13 7.03
CA ARG A 8 5.28 -22.99 6.46
C ARG A 8 6.28 -22.22 5.59
N ALA A 9 6.86 -21.17 6.17
CA ALA A 9 7.89 -20.34 5.53
C ALA A 9 7.49 -19.88 4.13
N ASN A 10 6.22 -19.52 3.94
CA ASN A 10 5.71 -19.18 2.61
C ASN A 10 6.40 -17.94 2.01
N ASN A 11 6.95 -17.07 2.86
CA ASN A 11 7.79 -15.95 2.47
C ASN A 11 9.17 -16.36 1.91
N PHE A 12 9.49 -17.66 1.86
CA PHE A 12 10.73 -18.19 1.30
C PHE A 12 10.42 -19.01 0.04
N ASN A 13 10.65 -18.43 -1.14
CA ASN A 13 10.72 -19.20 -2.38
C ASN A 13 12.04 -20.00 -2.48
N LEU A 14 12.23 -20.77 -3.55
CA LEU A 14 13.45 -21.58 -3.74
C LEU A 14 14.73 -20.72 -3.68
N LYS A 15 14.72 -19.57 -4.36
CA LYS A 15 15.85 -18.64 -4.41
C LYS A 15 16.16 -18.04 -3.03
N GLU A 16 15.15 -17.63 -2.28
CA GLU A 16 15.30 -17.12 -0.92
C GLU A 16 15.76 -18.19 0.06
N THR A 17 15.24 -19.41 -0.06
CA THR A 17 15.66 -20.56 0.75
C THR A 17 17.16 -20.82 0.57
N LEU A 18 17.63 -20.89 -0.68
CA LEU A 18 19.06 -21.08 -0.97
C LEU A 18 19.92 -19.93 -0.43
N ARG A 19 19.47 -18.67 -0.58
CA ARG A 19 20.16 -17.50 0.00
C ARG A 19 20.21 -17.55 1.53
N PHE A 20 19.13 -17.99 2.17
CA PHE A 20 19.06 -18.12 3.62
C PHE A 20 20.03 -19.19 4.13
N LEU A 21 20.04 -20.37 3.50
CA LEU A 21 21.00 -21.44 3.80
C LEU A 21 22.45 -21.01 3.55
N ALA A 22 22.72 -20.25 2.48
CA ALA A 22 24.04 -19.71 2.17
C ALA A 22 24.41 -18.47 3.01
N SER A 23 23.58 -18.06 3.99
CA SER A 23 23.91 -16.93 4.85
C SER A 23 24.92 -17.33 5.92
N PHE A 24 26.01 -16.57 5.97
CA PHE A 24 27.07 -16.62 6.98
C PHE A 24 27.27 -15.21 7.49
N GLY A 25 27.51 -15.00 8.78
CA GLY A 25 27.72 -13.67 9.32
C GLY A 25 28.79 -13.63 10.40
N THR A 26 29.26 -12.43 10.68
CA THR A 26 30.36 -12.15 11.61
C THR A 26 29.89 -11.22 12.73
N LYS A 27 30.73 -11.01 13.75
CA LYS A 27 30.49 -10.00 14.79
C LYS A 27 30.29 -8.60 14.19
N LYS A 28 30.97 -8.27 13.07
CA LYS A 28 30.79 -6.99 12.37
C LYS A 28 29.36 -6.82 11.85
N ASP A 29 28.73 -7.88 11.34
CA ASP A 29 27.34 -7.82 10.86
C ASP A 29 26.34 -7.61 12.01
N TYR A 30 26.60 -8.23 13.17
CA TYR A 30 25.83 -8.01 14.39
C TYR A 30 25.88 -6.55 14.85
N VAL A 31 27.09 -5.98 14.93
CA VAL A 31 27.29 -4.57 15.30
C VAL A 31 26.63 -3.63 14.28
N LYS A 32 26.76 -3.92 12.98
CA LYS A 32 26.08 -3.14 11.93
C LYS A 32 24.57 -3.18 12.05
N LEU A 33 23.98 -4.34 12.38
CA LEU A 33 22.54 -4.44 12.60
C LEU A 33 22.10 -3.65 13.83
N LYS A 34 22.88 -3.67 14.93
CA LYS A 34 22.64 -2.80 16.07
C LYS A 34 22.67 -1.32 15.67
N GLN A 35 23.70 -0.90 14.93
CA GLN A 35 23.82 0.48 14.47
C GLN A 35 22.66 0.89 13.56
N PHE A 36 22.21 -0.01 12.69
CA PHE A 36 21.08 0.26 11.81
C PHE A 36 19.82 0.59 12.61
N PHE A 37 19.45 -0.23 13.61
CA PHE A 37 18.29 0.06 14.45
C PHE A 37 18.49 1.29 15.34
N ALA A 38 19.72 1.53 15.82
CA ALA A 38 20.07 2.71 16.58
C ALA A 38 19.80 4.00 15.76
N ASN A 39 20.24 4.02 14.50
CA ASN A 39 20.00 5.12 13.58
C ASN A 39 18.50 5.26 13.26
N GLN A 40 17.82 4.16 12.93
CA GLN A 40 16.41 4.16 12.55
C GLN A 40 15.52 4.76 13.65
N TYR A 41 15.76 4.39 14.90
CA TYR A 41 14.94 4.79 16.05
C TYR A 41 15.56 5.92 16.88
N GLN A 42 16.64 6.53 16.38
CA GLN A 42 17.31 7.68 16.98
C GLN A 42 17.72 7.44 18.45
N VAL A 43 18.45 6.36 18.70
CA VAL A 43 19.03 6.04 20.01
C VAL A 43 20.51 5.68 19.89
N ASP A 44 21.22 5.65 21.01
CA ASP A 44 22.58 5.14 21.04
C ASP A 44 22.63 3.63 20.76
N GLN A 45 23.68 3.17 20.07
CA GLN A 45 23.90 1.75 19.77
C GLN A 45 23.93 0.86 21.03
N LYS A 46 24.39 1.40 22.17
CA LYS A 46 24.42 0.67 23.45
C LYS A 46 23.02 0.28 23.93
N ASN A 47 21.98 1.04 23.56
CA ASN A 47 20.60 0.80 23.95
C ASN A 47 19.85 -0.19 23.03
N VAL A 48 20.55 -0.81 22.08
CA VAL A 48 20.01 -1.82 21.18
C VAL A 48 20.49 -3.21 21.59
N TYR A 49 19.58 -4.12 21.88
CA TYR A 49 19.87 -5.49 22.28
C TYR A 49 19.23 -6.47 21.30
N LEU A 50 19.99 -7.47 20.83
CA LEU A 50 19.52 -8.43 19.83
C LEU A 50 19.50 -9.83 20.44
N PHE A 51 18.31 -10.41 20.60
CA PHE A 51 18.10 -11.68 21.27
C PHE A 51 17.80 -12.81 20.29
N HIS A 52 18.02 -14.04 20.73
CA HIS A 52 17.56 -15.23 20.01
C HIS A 52 16.02 -15.44 20.10
N SER A 53 15.33 -14.69 20.96
CA SER A 53 13.87 -14.78 21.17
C SER A 53 13.24 -13.39 21.36
N GLY A 54 12.15 -13.10 20.64
CA GLY A 54 11.47 -11.79 20.72
C GLY A 54 10.79 -11.50 22.06
N ARG A 55 10.20 -12.50 22.72
CA ARG A 55 9.58 -12.28 24.06
C ARG A 55 10.61 -11.99 25.16
N THR A 56 11.87 -12.36 24.96
CA THR A 56 12.97 -11.98 25.86
C THR A 56 13.14 -10.46 25.87
N ALA A 57 13.09 -9.82 24.69
CA ALA A 57 13.18 -8.37 24.55
C ALA A 57 12.06 -7.66 25.34
N LEU A 58 10.82 -8.15 25.21
CA LEU A 58 9.67 -7.56 25.89
C LEU A 58 9.73 -7.71 27.42
N SER A 59 10.05 -8.91 27.90
CA SER A 59 10.17 -9.16 29.34
C SER A 59 11.29 -8.31 29.96
N LEU A 60 12.43 -8.20 29.27
CA LEU A 60 13.55 -7.39 29.72
C LEU A 60 13.20 -5.89 29.77
N ALA A 61 12.45 -5.38 28.79
CA ALA A 61 11.97 -3.99 28.80
C ALA A 61 11.18 -3.68 30.08
N LEU A 62 10.22 -4.53 30.43
CA LEU A 62 9.40 -4.38 31.64
C LEU A 62 10.22 -4.52 32.93
N ILE A 63 11.11 -5.52 33.00
CA ILE A 63 11.96 -5.73 34.18
C ILE A 63 12.88 -4.53 34.40
N SER A 64 13.43 -3.93 33.32
CA SER A 64 14.30 -2.74 33.42
C SER A 64 13.63 -1.55 34.12
N GLN A 65 12.30 -1.52 34.16
CA GLN A 65 11.52 -0.44 34.76
C GLN A 65 11.04 -0.74 36.18
N ILE A 66 11.43 -1.89 36.75
CA ILE A 66 11.24 -2.18 38.16
C ILE A 66 12.41 -1.54 38.93
N PRO A 67 12.17 -0.59 39.87
CA PRO A 67 13.22 -0.03 40.70
C PRO A 67 14.00 -1.11 41.44
N ALA A 68 15.31 -0.96 41.57
CA ALA A 68 16.12 -1.93 42.30
C ALA A 68 15.71 -1.95 43.79
N ALA A 69 15.18 -3.09 44.26
CA ALA A 69 15.14 -3.35 45.70
C ALA A 69 16.58 -3.39 46.22
N SER A 70 16.84 -2.73 47.35
CA SER A 70 18.16 -2.52 47.96
C SER A 70 19.13 -3.71 47.82
N LYS A 71 20.35 -3.41 47.32
CA LYS A 71 21.62 -4.16 47.37
C LYS A 71 21.51 -5.67 47.68
N ASP A 72 20.94 -6.48 46.79
CA ASP A 72 21.41 -7.87 46.67
C ASP A 72 21.08 -8.48 45.30
N SER A 73 22.12 -8.91 44.59
CA SER A 73 22.13 -9.22 43.16
C SER A 73 21.81 -10.68 42.84
N SER A 74 20.64 -11.17 43.27
CA SER A 74 20.12 -12.45 42.76
C SER A 74 18.64 -12.34 42.39
N VAL A 75 18.41 -12.14 41.09
CA VAL A 75 17.08 -12.06 40.46
C VAL A 75 16.24 -13.31 40.72
N ASP A 76 16.89 -14.46 40.96
CA ASP A 76 16.21 -15.76 41.08
C ASP A 76 15.57 -16.06 42.45
N LYS A 77 15.93 -15.36 43.54
CA LYS A 77 15.46 -15.71 44.89
C LYS A 77 14.44 -14.76 45.51
N LYS A 78 14.42 -13.46 45.18
CA LYS A 78 13.49 -12.50 45.81
C LYS A 78 12.12 -12.39 45.13
N VAL A 79 12.03 -12.55 43.81
CA VAL A 79 10.73 -12.50 43.09
C VAL A 79 9.77 -13.63 43.52
N LYS A 80 10.31 -14.76 44.02
CA LYS A 80 9.50 -15.85 44.60
C LYS A 80 9.16 -15.67 46.09
N ALA A 81 9.89 -14.84 46.84
CA ALA A 81 9.75 -14.72 48.29
C ALA A 81 8.91 -13.52 48.74
N GLU A 82 8.86 -12.44 47.96
CA GLU A 82 8.01 -11.27 48.27
C GLU A 82 6.54 -11.46 47.84
N ALA A 83 6.23 -12.48 47.03
CA ALA A 83 4.87 -12.83 46.63
C ALA A 83 4.02 -13.49 47.74
N THR A 84 4.62 -13.83 48.88
CA THR A 84 3.93 -14.51 50.00
C THR A 84 3.68 -13.64 51.23
N SER A 85 3.93 -12.32 51.17
CA SER A 85 3.64 -11.46 52.33
C SER A 85 3.34 -10.00 51.96
N ARG A 86 2.14 -9.75 51.43
CA ARG A 86 1.28 -8.54 51.60
C ARG A 86 0.16 -8.58 50.56
N GLU A 87 -1.07 -8.27 50.98
CA GLU A 87 -2.27 -8.16 50.14
C GLU A 87 -2.25 -6.95 49.18
N GLU A 88 -1.13 -6.68 48.51
CA GLU A 88 -1.05 -5.62 47.49
C GLU A 88 -1.26 -6.20 46.09
N SER A 89 -2.19 -5.61 45.33
CA SER A 89 -2.45 -5.99 43.94
C SER A 89 -1.19 -5.84 43.08
N LEU A 90 -0.75 -6.93 42.44
CA LEU A 90 0.41 -6.95 41.52
C LEU A 90 0.35 -5.78 40.52
N PRO A 91 1.48 -5.12 40.17
CA PRO A 91 1.48 -4.03 39.21
C PRO A 91 0.96 -4.52 37.85
N ALA A 92 0.21 -3.66 37.15
CA ALA A 92 -0.50 -4.03 35.94
C ALA A 92 0.16 -3.49 34.66
N VAL A 93 0.01 -4.22 33.56
CA VAL A 93 0.43 -3.85 32.20
C VAL A 93 -0.75 -3.99 31.25
N ALA A 94 -1.17 -2.90 30.61
CA ALA A 94 -2.25 -2.92 29.64
C ALA A 94 -1.76 -3.40 28.28
N ILE A 95 -2.49 -4.31 27.65
CA ILE A 95 -2.19 -4.89 26.33
C ILE A 95 -3.43 -5.01 25.47
N THR A 96 -3.24 -5.10 24.16
CA THR A 96 -4.34 -5.36 23.22
C THR A 96 -4.90 -6.77 23.43
N SER A 97 -6.22 -6.94 23.39
CA SER A 97 -6.90 -8.24 23.55
C SER A 97 -6.65 -9.23 22.40
N LEU A 98 -6.39 -8.74 21.19
CA LEU A 98 -5.98 -9.51 20.01
C LEU A 98 -4.46 -9.75 20.02
N THR A 99 -3.97 -10.65 20.89
CA THR A 99 -2.53 -10.78 21.19
C THR A 99 -2.02 -12.22 21.17
N CYS A 100 -0.71 -12.38 21.28
CA CYS A 100 -0.05 -13.68 21.39
C CYS A 100 0.18 -14.03 22.86
N PHE A 101 -0.03 -15.29 23.23
CA PHE A 101 0.27 -15.80 24.57
C PHE A 101 1.74 -15.60 24.97
N ALA A 102 2.66 -15.45 24.00
CA ALA A 102 4.06 -15.11 24.28
C ALA A 102 4.22 -13.72 24.95
N VAL A 103 3.32 -12.78 24.67
CA VAL A 103 3.28 -11.45 25.30
C VAL A 103 2.80 -11.56 26.74
N VAL A 104 1.73 -12.33 26.96
CA VAL A 104 1.20 -12.64 28.30
C VAL A 104 2.28 -13.30 29.17
N GLN A 105 3.03 -14.27 28.62
CA GLN A 105 4.15 -14.90 29.33
C GLN A 105 5.25 -13.89 29.65
N ALA A 106 5.60 -12.99 28.75
CA ALA A 106 6.65 -11.99 28.96
C ALA A 106 6.30 -11.03 30.11
N ILE A 107 5.04 -10.60 30.20
CA ILE A 107 4.51 -9.74 31.26
C ILE A 107 4.54 -10.45 32.60
N ARG A 108 4.06 -11.69 32.67
CA ARG A 108 4.07 -12.48 33.91
C ARG A 108 5.47 -12.82 34.38
N ALA A 109 6.37 -13.15 33.46
CA ALA A 109 7.77 -13.38 33.79
C ALA A 109 8.48 -12.13 34.33
N ALA A 110 7.99 -10.94 33.95
CA ALA A 110 8.44 -9.67 34.51
C ALA A 110 7.77 -9.31 35.85
N GLY A 111 6.87 -10.16 36.39
CA GLY A 111 6.19 -9.92 37.67
C GLY A 111 4.95 -9.02 37.59
N TYR A 112 4.43 -8.77 36.39
CA TYR A 112 3.24 -7.92 36.20
C TYR A 112 1.98 -8.73 35.89
N GLN A 113 0.82 -8.14 36.18
CA GLN A 113 -0.49 -8.64 35.77
C GLN A 113 -0.88 -8.07 34.38
N PRO A 114 -1.20 -8.91 33.39
CA PRO A 114 -1.71 -8.44 32.10
C PRO A 114 -3.17 -7.98 32.23
N ILE A 115 -3.47 -6.78 31.73
CA ILE A 115 -4.82 -6.24 31.59
C ILE A 115 -5.15 -6.11 30.11
N TYR A 116 -6.21 -6.78 29.67
CA TYR A 116 -6.61 -6.78 28.26
C TYR A 116 -7.51 -5.59 27.95
N LEU A 117 -7.15 -4.84 26.92
CA LEU A 117 -7.95 -3.76 26.35
C LEU A 117 -8.72 -4.30 25.15
N ASP A 118 -10.03 -4.07 25.12
CA ASP A 118 -10.83 -4.41 23.95
C ASP A 118 -10.41 -3.57 22.74
N ILE A 119 -10.80 -4.00 21.55
CA ILE A 119 -10.39 -3.38 20.27
C ILE A 119 -11.54 -2.66 19.59
N ASP A 120 -11.20 -1.69 18.75
CA ASP A 120 -12.08 -1.25 17.69
C ASP A 120 -12.08 -2.28 16.54
N PRO A 121 -13.25 -2.69 16.00
CA PRO A 121 -13.33 -3.75 15.00
C PRO A 121 -12.80 -3.33 13.61
N LYS A 122 -12.64 -2.03 13.35
CA LYS A 122 -12.07 -1.51 12.10
C LYS A 122 -10.55 -1.44 12.18
N THR A 123 -10.00 -0.93 13.29
CA THR A 123 -8.54 -0.78 13.45
C THR A 123 -7.87 -2.03 14.02
N LEU A 124 -8.66 -2.93 14.63
CA LEU A 124 -8.20 -4.11 15.38
C LEU A 124 -7.25 -3.78 16.54
N HIS A 125 -7.33 -2.55 17.04
CA HIS A 125 -6.54 -2.04 18.15
C HIS A 125 -7.43 -1.29 19.15
N PHE A 126 -6.99 -1.18 20.40
CA PHE A 126 -7.64 -0.29 21.37
C PHE A 126 -7.38 1.18 21.01
N ASN A 127 -8.28 2.08 21.43
CA ASN A 127 -8.13 3.53 21.29
C ASN A 127 -7.89 4.22 22.65
N ALA A 128 -7.62 5.52 22.61
CA ALA A 128 -7.35 6.31 23.81
C ALA A 128 -8.48 6.29 24.84
N ASN A 129 -9.75 6.23 24.41
CA ASN A 129 -10.89 6.14 25.32
C ASN A 129 -10.91 4.84 26.13
N ILE A 130 -10.55 3.72 25.51
CA ILE A 130 -10.42 2.43 26.18
C ILE A 130 -9.27 2.46 27.20
N LEU A 131 -8.12 3.02 26.81
CA LEU A 131 -6.98 3.18 27.72
C LEU A 131 -7.33 4.08 28.92
N LYS A 132 -8.00 5.21 28.69
CA LYS A 132 -8.45 6.12 29.76
C LYS A 132 -9.35 5.42 30.78
N LYS A 133 -10.29 4.59 30.32
CA LYS A 133 -11.13 3.75 31.20
C LYS A 133 -10.31 2.75 32.00
N CYS A 134 -9.31 2.12 31.38
CA CYS A 134 -8.40 1.19 32.04
C CYS A 134 -7.57 1.88 33.13
N ILE A 135 -7.00 3.06 32.84
CA ILE A 135 -6.25 3.86 33.82
C ILE A 135 -7.12 4.14 35.06
N LYS A 136 -8.38 4.53 34.85
CA LYS A 136 -9.33 4.78 35.95
C LYS A 136 -9.64 3.51 36.76
N LYS A 137 -9.75 2.35 36.11
CA LYS A 137 -10.09 1.06 36.75
C LYS A 137 -8.90 0.43 37.49
N TYR A 138 -7.67 0.66 37.03
CA TYR A 138 -6.46 0.02 37.54
C TYR A 138 -5.41 1.07 37.97
N PRO A 139 -5.48 1.60 39.21
CA PRO A 139 -4.52 2.61 39.69
C PRO A 139 -3.08 2.07 39.81
N ASN A 140 -2.91 0.75 39.85
CA ASN A 140 -1.65 0.04 39.83
C ASN A 140 -1.07 -0.18 38.41
N LEU A 141 -1.69 0.38 37.36
CA LEU A 141 -1.20 0.31 35.99
C LEU A 141 0.15 1.04 35.87
N LYS A 142 1.17 0.35 35.35
CA LYS A 142 2.54 0.87 35.22
C LYS A 142 3.03 1.01 33.79
N ALA A 143 2.45 0.25 32.86
CA ALA A 143 2.87 0.27 31.47
C ALA A 143 1.70 -0.05 30.53
N VAL A 144 1.85 0.36 29.27
CA VAL A 144 0.96 0.02 28.17
C VAL A 144 1.78 -0.47 26.98
N ILE A 145 1.38 -1.59 26.39
CA ILE A 145 2.00 -2.16 25.20
C ILE A 145 1.07 -1.93 24.00
N VAL A 146 1.50 -1.10 23.08
CA VAL A 146 0.84 -0.84 21.80
C VAL A 146 1.35 -1.86 20.79
N GLN A 147 0.47 -2.76 20.35
CA GLN A 147 0.82 -3.88 19.47
C GLN A 147 0.32 -3.55 18.08
N ASN A 148 1.19 -2.98 17.24
CA ASN A 148 0.88 -2.60 15.85
C ASN A 148 0.63 -3.85 14.97
N ASN A 149 -0.47 -4.53 15.25
CA ASN A 149 -0.79 -5.88 14.84
C ASN A 149 -1.14 -5.95 13.36
N LEU A 150 -0.75 -7.05 12.72
CA LEU A 150 -0.97 -7.29 11.28
C LEU A 150 -0.39 -6.20 10.35
N GLY A 151 0.47 -5.32 10.86
CA GLY A 151 0.99 -4.18 10.12
C GLY A 151 0.07 -2.95 10.14
N ILE A 152 -1.02 -2.99 10.90
CA ILE A 152 -1.95 -1.88 11.04
C ILE A 152 -1.44 -0.97 12.18
N PRO A 153 -1.14 0.31 11.90
CA PRO A 153 -0.70 1.26 12.93
C PRO A 153 -1.85 1.59 13.89
N ALA A 154 -1.55 1.66 15.18
CA ALA A 154 -2.48 2.14 16.21
C ALA A 154 -2.66 3.67 16.13
N GLU A 155 -3.76 4.18 16.69
CA GLU A 155 -3.98 5.63 16.87
C GLU A 155 -3.13 6.17 18.04
N ILE A 156 -1.84 6.39 17.76
CA ILE A 156 -0.84 6.58 18.82
C ILE A 156 -0.90 7.94 19.53
N VAL A 157 -1.34 9.01 18.85
CA VAL A 157 -1.18 10.40 19.32
C VAL A 157 -1.82 10.61 20.70
N GLU A 158 -3.07 10.22 20.85
CA GLU A 158 -3.78 10.37 22.13
C GLU A 158 -3.37 9.31 23.16
N ILE A 159 -2.93 8.12 22.72
CA ILE A 159 -2.37 7.08 23.61
C ILE A 159 -1.06 7.58 24.25
N GLU A 160 -0.18 8.18 23.46
CA GLU A 160 1.08 8.78 23.92
C GLU A 160 0.81 9.87 24.96
N LYS A 161 -0.14 10.76 24.67
CA LYS A 161 -0.54 11.83 25.59
C LYS A 161 -1.01 11.27 26.94
N LEU A 162 -1.94 10.32 26.93
CA LEU A 162 -2.42 9.67 28.17
C LEU A 162 -1.30 8.94 28.92
N ALA A 163 -0.41 8.25 28.20
CA ALA A 163 0.73 7.57 28.81
C ALA A 163 1.64 8.56 29.56
N LYS A 164 1.94 9.71 28.95
CA LYS A 164 2.74 10.78 29.58
C LYS A 164 2.02 11.41 30.78
N GLU A 165 0.75 11.78 30.64
CA GLU A 165 -0.06 12.38 31.71
C GLU A 165 -0.11 11.49 32.97
N HIS A 166 -0.12 10.17 32.78
CA HIS A 166 -0.23 9.19 33.86
C HIS A 166 1.09 8.46 34.19
N ASN A 167 2.23 8.92 33.65
CA ASN A 167 3.55 8.33 33.86
C ASN A 167 3.61 6.81 33.58
N LEU A 168 2.91 6.35 32.53
CA LEU A 168 2.94 4.97 32.08
C LEU A 168 4.13 4.72 31.15
N PHE A 169 4.84 3.62 31.37
CA PHE A 169 5.87 3.16 30.44
C PHE A 169 5.23 2.67 29.14
N LEU A 170 5.50 3.35 28.03
CA LEU A 170 4.91 3.05 26.73
C LEU A 170 5.86 2.16 25.91
N ILE A 171 5.41 0.93 25.60
CA ILE A 171 6.16 0.01 24.76
C ILE A 171 5.48 -0.12 23.40
N GLU A 172 6.21 0.14 22.32
CA GLU A 172 5.78 -0.17 20.96
C GLU A 172 6.22 -1.60 20.59
N ASP A 173 5.26 -2.53 20.50
CA ASP A 173 5.49 -3.89 20.00
C ASP A 173 5.28 -3.92 18.48
N LEU A 174 6.41 -4.00 17.76
CA LEU A 174 6.50 -4.10 16.32
C LEU A 174 6.77 -5.55 15.87
N ALA A 175 6.25 -6.55 16.57
CA ALA A 175 6.38 -7.93 16.13
C ALA A 175 5.71 -8.19 14.77
N HIS A 176 4.61 -7.51 14.46
CA HIS A 176 3.84 -7.66 13.20
C HIS A 176 4.04 -6.53 12.21
N SER A 177 4.91 -5.59 12.51
CA SER A 177 5.10 -4.38 11.71
C SER A 177 6.58 -4.05 11.62
N TYR A 178 6.95 -3.40 10.53
CA TYR A 178 8.26 -2.81 10.37
C TYR A 178 8.13 -1.75 9.31
N ASP A 179 8.70 -0.57 9.54
CA ASP A 179 8.66 0.54 8.58
C ASP A 179 7.23 1.03 8.28
N ILE A 180 6.38 1.10 9.32
CA ILE A 180 5.03 1.66 9.22
C ILE A 180 4.99 3.06 9.84
N HIS A 181 4.13 3.93 9.32
CA HIS A 181 3.93 5.27 9.83
C HIS A 181 2.55 5.39 10.49
N TYR A 182 2.49 6.17 11.56
CA TYR A 182 1.23 6.57 12.18
C TYR A 182 0.54 7.66 11.37
N SER A 183 -0.72 7.96 11.70
CA SER A 183 -1.55 8.93 10.98
C SER A 183 -0.99 10.36 10.97
N ASP A 184 -0.13 10.70 11.93
CA ASP A 184 0.57 11.99 12.03
C ASP A 184 1.91 12.01 11.25
N GLY A 185 2.23 10.93 10.54
CA GLY A 185 3.45 10.79 9.74
C GLY A 185 4.69 10.35 10.53
N ARG A 186 4.62 10.15 11.85
CA ARG A 186 5.76 9.62 12.62
C ARG A 186 5.94 8.12 12.39
N LEU A 187 7.19 7.66 12.35
CA LEU A 187 7.55 6.25 12.23
C LEU A 187 7.17 5.47 13.50
N ALA A 188 6.55 4.30 13.35
CA ALA A 188 6.31 3.40 14.47
C ALA A 188 7.63 2.86 15.06
N GLY A 189 7.75 2.90 16.38
CA GLY A 189 8.99 2.74 17.14
C GLY A 189 9.67 4.07 17.49
N GLY A 190 9.18 5.19 16.95
CA GLY A 190 9.71 6.52 17.22
C GLY A 190 9.13 7.20 18.47
N ILE A 191 8.15 6.59 19.15
CA ILE A 191 7.30 7.28 20.13
C ILE A 191 7.44 6.69 21.54
N GLY A 192 7.41 5.37 21.65
CA GLY A 192 7.48 4.66 22.91
C GLY A 192 8.84 4.81 23.60
N ASP A 193 8.81 4.58 24.91
CA ASP A 193 9.99 4.51 25.77
C ASP A 193 10.87 3.30 25.46
N ALA A 194 10.26 2.26 24.89
CA ALA A 194 10.95 1.09 24.35
C ALA A 194 10.24 0.53 23.11
N VAL A 195 11.02 -0.12 22.24
CA VAL A 195 10.55 -0.79 21.04
C VAL A 195 10.95 -2.26 21.07
N VAL A 196 10.01 -3.13 20.72
CA VAL A 196 10.25 -4.56 20.59
C VAL A 196 10.04 -5.00 19.14
N LEU A 197 11.00 -5.73 18.60
CA LEU A 197 10.90 -6.36 17.27
C LEU A 197 10.95 -7.89 17.40
N SER A 198 10.25 -8.57 16.49
CA SER A 198 10.30 -10.04 16.37
C SER A 198 10.82 -10.45 15.00
N PHE A 199 11.78 -11.37 14.99
CA PHE A 199 12.32 -11.98 13.77
C PHE A 199 11.80 -13.41 13.57
N GLY A 200 10.69 -13.76 14.23
CA GLY A 200 10.10 -15.08 14.17
C GLY A 200 9.47 -15.42 12.81
N LYS A 201 9.07 -16.69 12.68
CA LYS A 201 8.31 -17.22 11.53
C LYS A 201 7.08 -16.38 11.24
N GLY A 202 6.91 -15.98 9.98
CA GLY A 202 5.74 -15.24 9.49
C GLY A 202 5.68 -13.77 9.90
N LYS A 203 6.73 -13.22 10.55
CA LYS A 203 6.83 -11.80 10.90
C LYS A 203 7.34 -10.96 9.72
N SER A 204 7.20 -9.64 9.79
CA SER A 204 7.66 -8.72 8.72
C SER A 204 9.15 -8.88 8.43
N LEU A 205 9.96 -9.02 9.47
CA LEU A 205 11.38 -9.34 9.41
C LEU A 205 11.65 -10.82 9.76
N ASP A 206 11.02 -11.75 9.04
CA ASP A 206 11.20 -13.20 9.25
C ASP A 206 12.67 -13.65 9.05
N ALA A 207 13.30 -14.10 10.13
CA ALA A 207 14.58 -14.80 10.17
C ALA A 207 14.47 -16.13 10.94
N THR A 208 13.28 -16.75 10.88
CA THR A 208 12.86 -17.95 11.63
C THR A 208 12.70 -17.74 13.14
N SER A 209 13.64 -17.06 13.79
CA SER A 209 13.67 -16.79 15.23
C SER A 209 14.41 -15.47 15.51
N GLY A 210 14.37 -14.99 16.76
CA GLY A 210 15.05 -13.78 17.18
C GLY A 210 14.12 -12.63 17.56
N GLY A 211 14.71 -11.57 18.09
CA GLY A 211 14.07 -10.28 18.28
C GLY A 211 15.06 -9.20 18.70
N ALA A 212 14.56 -7.97 18.84
CA ALA A 212 15.34 -6.84 19.30
C ALA A 212 14.59 -6.05 20.37
N LEU A 213 15.34 -5.49 21.31
CA LEU A 213 14.91 -4.46 22.24
C LEU A 213 15.66 -3.18 21.89
N ILE A 214 14.94 -2.07 21.78
CA ILE A 214 15.50 -0.74 21.65
C ILE A 214 14.98 0.08 22.83
N MET A 215 15.87 0.57 23.69
CA MET A 215 15.50 1.40 24.84
C MET A 215 15.75 2.89 24.53
N ARG A 216 14.76 3.73 24.81
CA ARG A 216 14.88 5.19 24.69
C ARG A 216 15.07 5.85 26.03
N VAL A 217 14.42 5.33 27.07
CA VAL A 217 14.58 5.80 28.45
C VAL A 217 15.61 4.97 29.20
N PRO A 218 16.29 5.55 30.20
CA PRO A 218 17.18 4.81 31.09
C PRO A 218 16.46 3.69 31.85
N SER A 219 17.21 2.64 32.17
CA SER A 219 16.77 1.60 33.10
C SER A 219 16.61 2.18 34.51
N LYS A 220 15.58 1.76 35.25
CA LYS A 220 15.41 2.08 36.69
C LYS A 220 16.21 1.15 37.60
N ASN A 221 16.87 0.14 37.02
CA ASN A 221 17.79 -0.76 37.70
C ASN A 221 19.06 -1.01 36.87
N ARG A 222 20.03 -1.74 37.42
CA ARG A 222 21.32 -2.01 36.77
C ARG A 222 21.31 -3.21 35.82
N LEU A 223 20.15 -3.79 35.49
CA LEU A 223 20.08 -5.03 34.72
C LEU A 223 20.64 -4.85 33.29
N LEU A 224 20.31 -3.72 32.65
CA LEU A 224 20.79 -3.39 31.31
C LEU A 224 22.26 -2.98 31.24
N ASP A 225 22.90 -2.74 32.40
CA ASP A 225 24.34 -2.45 32.51
C ASP A 225 25.18 -3.74 32.57
N SER A 226 24.54 -4.91 32.78
CA SER A 226 25.24 -6.20 32.82
C SER A 226 25.83 -6.56 31.45
N GLN A 227 27.08 -7.00 31.45
CA GLN A 227 27.78 -7.48 30.24
C GLN A 227 27.22 -8.80 29.71
N ASP A 228 26.42 -9.52 30.51
CA ASP A 228 25.88 -10.82 30.16
C ASP A 228 24.66 -10.72 29.23
N ILE A 229 23.97 -9.58 29.21
CA ILE A 229 22.77 -9.39 28.39
C ILE A 229 23.12 -9.46 26.90
N ALA A 230 22.46 -10.38 26.18
CA ALA A 230 22.68 -10.63 24.77
C ALA A 230 24.18 -10.75 24.38
N SER A 231 24.95 -11.50 25.17
CA SER A 231 26.37 -11.76 24.91
C SER A 231 26.63 -13.18 24.38
N ARG A 232 25.92 -14.17 24.93
CA ARG A 232 26.16 -15.61 24.72
C ARG A 232 25.61 -16.09 23.39
N ALA A 233 26.41 -16.84 22.62
CA ALA A 233 25.98 -17.42 21.35
C ALA A 233 24.80 -18.42 21.53
N PRO A 234 23.88 -18.53 20.56
CA PRO A 234 22.85 -19.55 20.59
C PRO A 234 23.46 -20.96 20.47
N LYS A 235 22.76 -21.97 20.98
CA LYS A 235 23.18 -23.37 20.85
C LYS A 235 23.29 -23.74 19.38
N ILE A 236 24.28 -24.58 19.03
CA ILE A 236 24.50 -25.03 17.65
C ILE A 236 23.25 -25.71 17.09
N SER A 237 22.57 -26.53 17.89
CA SER A 237 21.33 -27.20 17.53
C SER A 237 20.19 -26.22 17.20
N ASP A 238 20.02 -25.17 18.01
CA ASP A 238 19.00 -24.13 17.77
C ASP A 238 19.33 -23.34 16.50
N SER A 239 20.60 -22.95 16.32
CA SER A 239 21.08 -22.25 15.14
C SER A 239 20.88 -23.06 13.84
N LEU A 240 21.19 -24.37 13.86
CA LEU A 240 20.97 -25.26 12.71
C LEU A 240 19.49 -25.46 12.42
N ARG A 241 18.67 -25.70 13.46
CA ARG A 241 17.21 -25.81 13.35
C ARG A 241 16.62 -24.59 12.64
N ASP A 242 17.01 -23.40 13.06
CA ASP A 242 16.50 -22.15 12.49
C ASP A 242 16.96 -21.94 11.05
N LYS A 243 18.21 -22.31 10.76
CA LYS A 243 18.81 -22.21 9.43
C LYS A 243 18.14 -23.15 8.41
N PHE A 244 17.81 -24.37 8.80
CA PHE A 244 17.20 -25.38 7.91
C PHE A 244 15.67 -25.31 7.84
N TYR A 245 15.00 -24.56 8.72
CA TYR A 245 13.53 -24.46 8.72
C TYR A 245 12.92 -24.07 7.36
N PRO A 246 13.46 -23.09 6.60
CA PRO A 246 12.90 -22.76 5.28
C PRO A 246 12.98 -23.93 4.28
N LEU A 247 14.04 -24.74 4.34
CA LEU A 247 14.19 -25.93 3.49
C LEU A 247 13.13 -26.98 3.84
N PHE A 248 12.99 -27.29 5.13
CA PHE A 248 11.97 -28.22 5.63
C PHE A 248 10.56 -27.79 5.23
N ALA A 249 10.29 -26.49 5.27
CA ALA A 249 9.01 -25.94 4.89
C ALA A 249 8.78 -25.96 3.36
N LEU A 250 9.83 -25.74 2.55
CA LEU A 250 9.78 -25.91 1.10
C LEU A 250 9.47 -27.36 0.71
N ILE A 251 10.12 -28.34 1.36
CA ILE A 251 9.82 -29.77 1.20
C ILE A 251 8.38 -30.06 1.62
N SER A 252 7.91 -29.54 2.75
CA SER A 252 6.52 -29.70 3.18
C SER A 252 5.52 -29.22 2.13
N ARG A 253 5.77 -28.05 1.50
CA ARG A 253 4.89 -27.52 0.45
C ARG A 253 4.93 -28.38 -0.82
N ALA A 254 6.10 -28.87 -1.21
CA ALA A 254 6.24 -29.80 -2.35
C ALA A 254 5.51 -31.13 -2.10
N LEU A 255 5.71 -31.73 -0.93
CA LEU A 255 5.02 -32.97 -0.53
C LEU A 255 3.50 -32.78 -0.37
N SER A 256 3.03 -31.56 -0.08
CA SER A 256 1.60 -31.30 0.02
C SER A 256 0.86 -31.50 -1.30
N TYR A 257 1.54 -31.48 -2.46
CA TYR A 257 0.94 -31.81 -3.76
C TYR A 257 0.58 -33.29 -3.91
N LEU A 258 1.23 -34.16 -3.14
CA LEU A 258 1.02 -35.60 -3.11
C LEU A 258 0.10 -35.93 -1.94
N SER A 259 -1.20 -35.73 -2.12
CA SER A 259 -2.23 -36.06 -1.10
C SER A 259 -3.10 -37.21 -1.58
N PHE A 260 -3.32 -38.20 -0.73
CA PHE A 260 -4.17 -39.37 -0.99
C PHE A 260 -5.33 -39.37 0.02
N GLY A 261 -6.52 -38.96 -0.44
CA GLY A 261 -7.70 -38.80 0.41
C GLY A 261 -7.47 -37.82 1.56
N ARG A 262 -7.61 -38.29 2.81
CA ARG A 262 -7.40 -37.48 4.03
C ARG A 262 -5.92 -37.29 4.42
N PHE A 263 -4.99 -37.99 3.76
CA PHE A 263 -3.57 -37.97 4.12
C PHE A 263 -2.80 -36.98 3.24
N ASN A 264 -2.21 -35.96 3.87
CA ASN A 264 -1.35 -34.98 3.22
C ASN A 264 0.11 -35.23 3.63
N LEU A 265 0.97 -35.68 2.69
CA LEU A 265 2.36 -36.01 2.99
C LEU A 265 3.14 -34.81 3.55
N GLY A 266 2.81 -33.59 3.14
CA GLY A 266 3.40 -32.37 3.69
C GLY A 266 3.07 -32.14 5.18
N GLN A 267 1.88 -32.53 5.64
CA GLN A 267 1.51 -32.49 7.07
C GLN A 267 2.23 -33.57 7.86
N ILE A 268 2.31 -34.79 7.33
CA ILE A 268 3.04 -35.91 7.96
C ILE A 268 4.51 -35.54 8.14
N TRP A 269 5.12 -34.93 7.13
CA TRP A 269 6.48 -34.41 7.20
C TRP A 269 6.69 -33.41 8.34
N ILE A 270 5.78 -32.44 8.51
CA ILE A 270 5.87 -31.46 9.61
C ILE A 270 5.70 -32.13 10.98
N LEU A 271 4.80 -33.11 11.11
CA LEU A 271 4.62 -33.86 12.35
C LEU A 271 5.87 -34.69 12.69
N ALA A 272 6.49 -35.31 11.69
CA ALA A 272 7.75 -36.04 11.86
C ALA A 272 8.87 -35.10 12.34
N LEU A 273 9.05 -33.94 11.70
CA LEU A 273 10.04 -32.95 12.12
C LEU A 273 9.82 -32.41 13.55
N LEU A 274 8.55 -32.23 13.96
CA LEU A 274 8.21 -31.86 15.34
C LEU A 274 8.59 -32.98 16.32
N LYS A 275 8.26 -34.23 16.00
CA LYS A 275 8.57 -35.41 16.83
C LYS A 275 10.09 -35.59 16.99
N LEU A 276 10.85 -35.38 15.92
CA LEU A 276 12.31 -35.43 15.90
C LEU A 276 12.99 -34.17 16.48
N LYS A 277 12.21 -33.18 16.97
CA LYS A 277 12.71 -31.88 17.47
C LYS A 277 13.59 -31.14 16.44
N LEU A 278 13.37 -31.37 15.14
CA LEU A 278 14.02 -30.65 14.04
C LEU A 278 13.33 -29.33 13.74
N ILE A 279 12.15 -29.08 14.32
CA ILE A 279 11.47 -27.78 14.35
C ILE A 279 10.80 -27.60 15.72
N GLN A 280 10.64 -26.34 16.16
CA GLN A 280 9.98 -26.00 17.42
C GLN A 280 8.84 -25.00 17.21
N ARG A 281 7.87 -25.03 18.12
CA ARG A 281 6.77 -24.06 18.22
C ARG A 281 7.24 -22.83 18.99
N SER A 282 6.86 -21.64 18.51
CA SER A 282 7.39 -20.36 19.02
C SER A 282 7.05 -20.03 20.48
N ALA A 283 5.94 -20.56 21.02
CA ALA A 283 5.49 -20.29 22.38
C ALA A 283 6.13 -21.21 23.44
N ASP A 284 6.93 -22.18 23.01
CA ASP A 284 7.42 -23.28 23.85
C ASP A 284 8.93 -23.15 24.16
N THR A 285 9.59 -22.08 23.73
CA THR A 285 10.98 -21.79 24.09
C THR A 285 11.06 -21.42 25.59
N GLU A 286 12.23 -21.27 26.20
CA GLU A 286 12.43 -20.66 27.54
C GLU A 286 12.94 -19.19 27.43
N LEU A 287 12.75 -18.39 28.48
CA LEU A 287 13.30 -17.02 28.51
C LEU A 287 14.78 -17.11 28.85
N ASP A 288 15.62 -16.47 28.02
CA ASP A 288 17.07 -16.46 28.18
C ASP A 288 17.56 -15.07 27.77
N PHE A 289 17.94 -14.26 28.76
CA PHE A 289 18.39 -12.87 28.57
C PHE A 289 19.83 -12.78 28.08
N GLU A 290 20.62 -13.85 28.22
CA GLU A 290 22.03 -13.88 27.82
C GLU A 290 22.20 -14.25 26.35
N ARG A 291 21.28 -15.04 25.79
CA ARG A 291 21.39 -15.52 24.40
C ARG A 291 21.12 -14.43 23.37
N ARG A 292 22.18 -14.07 22.65
CA ARG A 292 22.12 -13.14 21.53
C ARG A 292 21.60 -13.76 20.25
N LEU A 293 21.21 -12.89 19.32
CA LEU A 293 20.96 -13.26 17.93
C LEU A 293 22.23 -13.85 17.27
N SER A 294 22.05 -14.86 16.41
CA SER A 294 23.18 -15.42 15.66
C SER A 294 23.71 -14.41 14.63
N TYR A 295 25.02 -14.47 14.35
CA TYR A 295 25.64 -13.53 13.42
C TYR A 295 25.15 -13.70 11.98
N TRP A 296 24.82 -14.93 11.57
CA TRP A 296 24.27 -15.20 10.24
C TRP A 296 22.86 -14.61 10.10
N GLN A 297 22.03 -14.67 11.15
CA GLN A 297 20.73 -13.98 11.15
C GLN A 297 20.93 -12.47 11.07
N SER A 298 21.90 -11.92 11.80
CA SER A 298 22.20 -10.47 11.72
C SER A 298 22.54 -10.03 10.31
N ARG A 299 23.41 -10.76 9.61
CA ARG A 299 23.75 -10.44 8.20
C ARG A 299 22.54 -10.63 7.27
N TYR A 300 21.76 -11.69 7.48
CA TYR A 300 20.57 -11.94 6.66
C TYR A 300 19.56 -10.80 6.79
N ILE A 301 19.23 -10.40 8.02
CA ILE A 301 18.33 -9.29 8.31
C ILE A 301 18.90 -8.00 7.72
N LEU A 302 20.17 -7.69 7.95
CA LEU A 302 20.80 -6.48 7.41
C LEU A 302 20.73 -6.42 5.87
N LYS A 303 20.99 -7.54 5.19
CA LYS A 303 20.83 -7.62 3.72
C LYS A 303 19.39 -7.44 3.27
N LYS A 304 18.43 -7.95 4.05
CA LYS A 304 17.00 -7.76 3.79
C LYS A 304 16.66 -6.27 3.92
N LEU A 305 17.13 -5.62 4.99
CA LEU A 305 16.92 -4.20 5.27
C LEU A 305 17.52 -3.30 4.19
N GLN A 306 18.77 -3.56 3.79
CA GLN A 306 19.47 -2.76 2.76
C GLN A 306 18.89 -2.89 1.35
N LYS A 307 18.29 -4.05 1.01
CA LYS A 307 17.69 -4.28 -0.32
C LYS A 307 16.27 -3.75 -0.45
N SER A 308 15.66 -3.38 0.66
CA SER A 308 14.23 -3.16 0.75
C SER A 308 13.97 -1.73 1.19
N GLN A 309 13.89 -0.84 0.21
CA GLN A 309 13.16 0.43 0.35
C GLN A 309 11.62 0.22 0.35
N GLU A 310 11.14 -1.03 0.33
CA GLU A 310 9.73 -1.37 0.17
C GLU A 310 9.27 -2.38 1.25
N TYR A 311 9.39 -2.03 2.53
CA TYR A 311 8.69 -2.81 3.55
C TYR A 311 7.21 -2.44 3.57
N HIS A 312 6.41 -3.49 3.75
CA HIS A 312 4.99 -3.46 3.46
C HIS A 312 4.28 -2.97 4.72
N SER A 313 3.35 -2.02 4.57
CA SER A 313 2.53 -1.58 5.69
C SER A 313 1.75 -2.77 6.28
N ILE A 314 1.08 -3.56 5.44
CA ILE A 314 0.20 -4.64 5.88
C ILE A 314 0.87 -6.03 5.77
N LEU A 315 0.92 -6.76 6.89
CA LEU A 315 1.46 -8.12 6.96
C LEU A 315 0.44 -9.19 6.52
N ARG A 316 -0.85 -8.98 6.81
CA ARG A 316 -1.99 -9.82 6.42
C ARG A 316 -3.21 -8.94 6.22
N TYR A 317 -4.09 -9.28 5.27
CA TYR A 317 -5.40 -8.62 5.21
C TYR A 317 -6.36 -9.30 6.20
N PRO A 318 -6.74 -8.63 7.31
CA PRO A 318 -7.79 -9.15 8.17
C PRO A 318 -9.15 -8.99 7.48
N LEU A 319 -9.84 -10.10 7.27
CA LEU A 319 -11.17 -10.13 6.67
C LEU A 319 -12.14 -10.82 7.61
N LEU A 320 -13.26 -10.15 7.91
CA LEU A 320 -14.33 -10.74 8.71
C LEU A 320 -15.30 -11.47 7.78
N VAL A 321 -15.62 -12.73 8.09
CA VAL A 321 -16.57 -13.56 7.34
C VAL A 321 -17.67 -14.13 8.22
N LYS A 322 -18.84 -14.39 7.66
CA LYS A 322 -20.02 -14.90 8.37
C LYS A 322 -19.73 -16.19 9.17
N ASP A 323 -19.02 -17.14 8.56
CA ASP A 323 -18.60 -18.38 9.22
C ASP A 323 -17.16 -18.71 8.84
N ARG A 324 -16.24 -18.43 9.78
CA ARG A 324 -14.81 -18.65 9.62
C ARG A 324 -14.45 -20.10 9.31
N ASN A 325 -15.03 -21.06 10.02
CA ASN A 325 -14.68 -22.48 9.89
C ASN A 325 -15.15 -23.02 8.53
N SER A 326 -16.37 -22.68 8.13
CA SER A 326 -16.92 -23.05 6.82
C SER A 326 -16.09 -22.48 5.67
N VAL A 327 -15.70 -21.20 5.76
CA VAL A 327 -14.87 -20.56 4.74
C VAL A 327 -13.47 -21.17 4.67
N LEU A 328 -12.79 -21.38 5.80
CA LEU A 328 -11.47 -22.04 5.82
C LEU A 328 -11.53 -23.46 5.25
N SER A 329 -12.60 -24.21 5.52
CA SER A 329 -12.84 -25.54 4.94
C SER A 329 -13.00 -25.49 3.42
N LYS A 330 -13.80 -24.54 2.89
CA LYS A 330 -13.96 -24.32 1.45
C LYS A 330 -12.65 -23.92 0.78
N LEU A 331 -11.89 -23.01 1.39
CA LEU A 331 -10.57 -22.59 0.93
C LEU A 331 -9.61 -23.77 0.84
N LYS A 332 -9.53 -24.59 1.90
CA LYS A 332 -8.66 -25.78 1.95
C LYS A 332 -9.01 -26.81 0.88
N LYS A 333 -10.31 -27.08 0.65
CA LYS A 333 -10.78 -27.93 -0.45
C LYS A 333 -10.39 -27.38 -1.82
N ALA A 334 -10.29 -26.06 -1.97
CA ALA A 334 -9.82 -25.39 -3.16
C ALA A 334 -8.29 -25.20 -3.23
N GLY A 335 -7.52 -25.83 -2.34
CA GLY A 335 -6.06 -25.79 -2.33
C GLY A 335 -5.43 -24.59 -1.61
N PHE A 336 -6.21 -23.83 -0.85
CA PHE A 336 -5.76 -22.67 -0.07
C PHE A 336 -5.72 -22.99 1.43
N PHE A 337 -4.52 -23.22 1.96
CA PHE A 337 -4.27 -23.58 3.36
C PHE A 337 -4.00 -22.33 4.21
N PHE A 338 -5.07 -21.61 4.54
CA PHE A 338 -5.04 -20.35 5.30
C PHE A 338 -5.47 -20.53 6.78
N ASP A 339 -5.53 -21.77 7.26
CA ASP A 339 -5.86 -22.17 8.62
C ASP A 339 -4.71 -21.97 9.63
N GLU A 340 -3.97 -20.85 9.51
CA GLU A 340 -2.91 -20.51 10.46
C GLU A 340 -3.46 -20.07 11.82
N ILE A 341 -2.65 -20.22 12.87
CA ILE A 341 -3.03 -20.10 14.28
C ILE A 341 -3.15 -18.62 14.74
N TRP A 342 -2.87 -17.65 13.88
CA TRP A 342 -2.93 -16.24 14.26
C TRP A 342 -4.38 -15.85 14.54
N TYR A 343 -4.63 -15.45 15.78
CA TYR A 343 -5.94 -15.01 16.28
C TYR A 343 -7.04 -16.07 16.11
N ASP A 344 -6.71 -17.33 16.38
CA ASP A 344 -7.68 -18.41 16.53
C ASP A 344 -8.53 -18.33 17.83
N SER A 345 -8.14 -17.40 18.70
CA SER A 345 -8.75 -16.91 19.93
C SER A 345 -8.20 -15.50 20.19
N PRO A 346 -8.79 -14.68 21.08
CA PRO A 346 -8.27 -13.33 21.37
C PRO A 346 -6.81 -13.38 21.81
N VAL A 347 -6.48 -14.28 22.75
CA VAL A 347 -5.10 -14.63 23.10
C VAL A 347 -4.67 -15.90 22.37
N ALA A 348 -4.08 -15.74 21.19
CA ALA A 348 -3.63 -16.86 20.37
C ALA A 348 -2.29 -17.44 20.84
N PRO A 349 -2.05 -18.75 20.72
CA PRO A 349 -2.92 -19.78 20.14
C PRO A 349 -4.00 -20.27 21.12
N LYS A 350 -5.14 -20.75 20.59
CA LYS A 350 -6.29 -21.26 21.38
C LYS A 350 -5.93 -22.30 22.45
N ARG A 351 -4.89 -23.10 22.20
CA ARG A 351 -4.38 -24.09 23.18
C ARG A 351 -3.85 -23.50 24.48
N TYR A 352 -3.48 -22.21 24.50
CA TYR A 352 -3.03 -21.50 25.70
C TYR A 352 -4.05 -20.48 26.22
N PHE A 353 -5.19 -20.32 25.54
CA PHE A 353 -6.20 -19.33 25.89
C PHE A 353 -6.68 -19.46 27.34
N LYS A 354 -6.98 -20.68 27.79
CA LYS A 354 -7.37 -20.93 29.19
C LYS A 354 -6.32 -20.52 30.23
N LYS A 355 -5.03 -20.49 29.86
CA LYS A 355 -3.93 -20.09 30.74
C LYS A 355 -3.70 -18.58 30.75
N SER A 356 -4.42 -17.80 29.95
CA SER A 356 -4.20 -16.37 29.78
C SER A 356 -4.99 -15.50 30.76
N ASP A 357 -5.94 -16.09 31.49
CA ASP A 357 -6.89 -15.39 32.36
C ASP A 357 -7.68 -14.29 31.63
N PHE A 358 -7.88 -14.47 30.32
CA PHE A 358 -8.66 -13.58 29.49
C PHE A 358 -10.15 -13.71 29.81
N ASN A 359 -10.80 -12.59 30.12
CA ASN A 359 -12.24 -12.53 30.34
C ASN A 359 -12.94 -12.02 29.09
N GLU A 360 -13.76 -12.87 28.45
CA GLU A 360 -14.50 -12.51 27.24
C GLU A 360 -15.49 -11.36 27.47
N ASN A 361 -16.00 -11.19 28.69
CA ASN A 361 -16.94 -10.12 29.04
C ASN A 361 -16.28 -8.73 29.11
N ASP A 362 -14.98 -8.67 29.41
CA ASP A 362 -14.22 -7.41 29.42
C ASP A 362 -13.79 -7.00 28.00
N CYS A 363 -13.80 -7.94 27.05
CA CYS A 363 -13.38 -7.72 25.66
C CYS A 363 -14.35 -8.37 24.65
N PRO A 364 -15.63 -7.96 24.63
CA PRO A 364 -16.65 -8.56 23.76
C PRO A 364 -16.35 -8.36 22.28
N VAL A 365 -15.76 -7.24 21.86
CA VAL A 365 -15.48 -6.95 20.45
C VAL A 365 -14.41 -7.91 19.94
N ALA A 366 -13.27 -8.02 20.61
CA ALA A 366 -12.21 -8.96 20.25
C ALA A 366 -12.71 -10.41 20.22
N THR A 367 -13.55 -10.79 21.18
CA THR A 367 -14.18 -12.12 21.25
C THR A 367 -15.04 -12.41 20.03
N LEU A 368 -15.81 -11.43 19.54
CA LEU A 368 -16.60 -11.58 18.33
C LEU A 368 -15.72 -11.57 17.07
N VAL A 369 -14.74 -10.67 16.99
CA VAL A 369 -13.82 -10.53 15.85
C VAL A 369 -13.14 -11.87 15.53
N VAL A 370 -12.56 -12.57 16.51
CA VAL A 370 -11.82 -13.83 16.24
C VAL A 370 -12.68 -14.99 15.75
N LYS A 371 -14.00 -14.94 16.01
CA LYS A 371 -14.97 -15.91 15.48
C LYS A 371 -15.19 -15.74 13.98
N HIS A 372 -14.98 -14.53 13.46
CA HIS A 372 -15.21 -14.14 12.07
C HIS A 372 -13.92 -13.85 11.29
N LEU A 373 -12.79 -13.65 11.97
CA LEU A 373 -11.53 -13.21 11.37
C LEU A 373 -10.83 -14.30 10.56
N ILE A 374 -10.50 -13.98 9.31
CA ILE A 374 -9.59 -14.71 8.44
C ILE A 374 -8.42 -13.80 8.08
N ASN A 375 -7.20 -14.28 8.30
CA ASN A 375 -5.99 -13.60 7.86
C ASN A 375 -5.68 -14.03 6.42
N PHE A 376 -5.79 -13.09 5.48
CA PHE A 376 -5.50 -13.36 4.07
C PHE A 376 -4.03 -13.01 3.74
N PRO A 377 -3.33 -13.82 2.92
CA PRO A 377 -1.92 -13.57 2.60
C PRO A 377 -1.73 -12.34 1.72
N THR A 378 -0.65 -11.59 1.97
CA THR A 378 -0.18 -10.43 1.17
C THR A 378 1.02 -10.79 0.27
N ASN A 379 1.49 -12.03 0.30
CA ASN A 379 2.68 -12.45 -0.44
C ASN A 379 2.35 -13.20 -1.74
N TYR A 380 1.06 -13.36 -2.05
CA TYR A 380 0.57 -13.83 -3.34
C TYR A 380 -0.26 -12.72 -3.98
N SER A 381 -0.21 -12.63 -5.31
CA SER A 381 -0.97 -11.60 -5.99
C SER A 381 -2.48 -11.89 -5.98
N PHE A 382 -3.31 -10.85 -6.13
CA PHE A 382 -4.76 -11.00 -6.21
C PHE A 382 -5.18 -11.96 -7.32
N LEU A 383 -4.50 -11.90 -8.47
CA LEU A 383 -4.76 -12.83 -9.59
C LEU A 383 -4.41 -14.28 -9.26
N GLN A 384 -3.36 -14.53 -8.46
CA GLN A 384 -3.03 -15.88 -7.98
C GLN A 384 -4.10 -16.39 -7.01
N LEU A 385 -4.67 -15.51 -6.21
CA LEU A 385 -5.68 -15.80 -5.19
C LEU A 385 -7.12 -15.66 -5.70
N LYS A 386 -7.33 -15.51 -7.01
CA LYS A 386 -8.64 -15.32 -7.66
C LYS A 386 -9.75 -16.19 -7.05
N ARG A 387 -9.54 -17.51 -7.02
CA ARG A 387 -10.55 -18.45 -6.50
C ARG A 387 -10.81 -18.28 -5.00
N ALA A 388 -9.79 -17.90 -4.23
CA ALA A 388 -9.95 -17.64 -2.80
C ALA A 388 -10.79 -16.38 -2.55
N TRP A 389 -10.56 -15.30 -3.32
CA TRP A 389 -11.40 -14.10 -3.28
C TRP A 389 -12.87 -14.39 -3.60
N GLN A 390 -13.14 -15.24 -4.61
CA GLN A 390 -14.51 -15.66 -4.94
C GLN A 390 -15.21 -16.46 -3.82
N ILE A 391 -14.45 -17.22 -3.02
CA ILE A 391 -14.99 -17.97 -1.88
C ILE A 391 -15.30 -17.03 -0.71
N ILE A 392 -14.42 -16.05 -0.47
CA ILE A 392 -14.50 -15.16 0.69
C ILE A 392 -15.51 -14.04 0.48
N ALA A 393 -15.50 -13.38 -0.69
CA ALA A 393 -16.25 -12.15 -0.91
C ALA A 393 -17.76 -12.25 -0.57
N PRO A 394 -18.50 -13.31 -0.95
CA PRO A 394 -19.91 -13.45 -0.60
C PRO A 394 -20.17 -13.69 0.89
N GLN A 395 -19.14 -13.98 1.66
CA GLN A 395 -19.22 -14.27 3.09
C GLN A 395 -18.75 -13.09 3.94
N LEU A 396 -18.24 -12.01 3.35
CA LEU A 396 -17.72 -10.89 4.10
C LEU A 396 -18.81 -10.20 4.93
N VAL A 397 -18.45 -9.84 6.15
CA VAL A 397 -19.27 -9.16 7.15
C VAL A 397 -18.43 -8.08 7.79
N GLU A 398 -19.06 -7.24 8.59
CA GLU A 398 -18.37 -6.26 9.43
C GLU A 398 -18.94 -6.35 10.85
N ILE A 399 -18.20 -5.83 11.81
CA ILE A 399 -18.67 -5.72 13.19
C ILE A 399 -18.80 -4.23 13.52
N LYS A 400 -19.98 -3.82 13.97
CA LYS A 400 -20.26 -2.47 14.46
C LYS A 400 -20.54 -2.55 15.94
N VAL A 401 -20.16 -1.51 16.68
CA VAL A 401 -20.45 -1.39 18.11
C VAL A 401 -21.67 -0.49 18.26
N ASN A 402 -22.71 -1.00 18.92
CA ASN A 402 -23.94 -0.24 19.14
C ASN A 402 -23.75 0.83 20.24
N GLN A 403 -24.77 1.67 20.47
CA GLN A 403 -24.70 2.75 21.47
C GLN A 403 -24.47 2.23 22.91
N GLN A 404 -24.81 0.97 23.19
CA GLN A 404 -24.62 0.31 24.49
C GLN A 404 -23.22 -0.33 24.62
N GLY A 405 -22.36 -0.19 23.60
CA GLY A 405 -21.01 -0.75 23.60
C GLY A 405 -20.95 -2.25 23.24
N GLN A 406 -22.05 -2.83 22.77
CA GLN A 406 -22.09 -4.24 22.37
C GLN A 406 -21.78 -4.41 20.87
N PRO A 407 -20.96 -5.40 20.49
CA PRO A 407 -20.65 -5.66 19.09
C PRO A 407 -21.76 -6.45 18.39
N GLU A 408 -22.12 -6.02 17.18
CA GLU A 408 -23.12 -6.65 16.33
C GLU A 408 -22.54 -6.96 14.95
N LEU A 409 -22.91 -8.12 14.41
CA LEU A 409 -22.48 -8.55 13.09
C LEU A 409 -23.39 -7.94 12.01
N CYS A 410 -22.82 -7.13 11.13
CA CYS A 410 -23.52 -6.51 10.02
C CYS A 410 -23.00 -7.06 8.68
N LYS A 411 -23.80 -6.91 7.61
CA LYS A 411 -23.30 -7.17 6.25
C LYS A 411 -22.33 -6.05 5.89
N LYS A 412 -21.17 -6.40 5.33
CA LYS A 412 -20.22 -5.40 4.83
C LYS A 412 -20.80 -4.71 3.60
N ASP A 413 -20.78 -3.38 3.56
CA ASP A 413 -21.37 -2.59 2.46
C ASP A 413 -20.76 -2.95 1.09
N SER A 414 -19.46 -3.26 1.03
CA SER A 414 -18.84 -3.73 -0.21
C SER A 414 -19.37 -5.08 -0.70
N VAL A 415 -20.06 -5.87 0.13
CA VAL A 415 -20.79 -7.08 -0.31
C VAL A 415 -22.18 -6.75 -0.83
N ALA A 416 -22.85 -5.73 -0.29
CA ALA A 416 -24.12 -5.25 -0.85
C ALA A 416 -23.90 -4.77 -2.30
N LEU A 417 -22.78 -4.07 -2.51
CA LEU A 417 -22.26 -3.67 -3.82
C LEU A 417 -21.93 -4.88 -4.73
N LEU A 418 -21.64 -6.07 -4.20
CA LEU A 418 -21.29 -7.27 -5.00
C LEU A 418 -22.50 -8.16 -5.37
N LYS A 419 -23.72 -7.85 -4.93
CA LYS A 419 -24.92 -8.65 -5.21
C LYS A 419 -25.45 -8.52 -6.65
N GLY A 420 -24.87 -7.64 -7.47
CA GLY A 420 -25.15 -7.59 -8.91
C GLY A 420 -24.76 -8.90 -9.62
N GLN A 421 -25.45 -9.23 -10.71
CA GLN A 421 -25.08 -10.38 -11.56
C GLN A 421 -23.61 -10.28 -12.01
N LYS A 422 -22.96 -11.45 -12.23
CA LYS A 422 -21.65 -11.52 -12.90
C LYS A 422 -21.67 -10.62 -14.14
N ALA A 423 -20.58 -9.87 -14.35
CA ALA A 423 -20.39 -8.91 -15.45
C ALA A 423 -21.38 -9.12 -16.58
N THR A 424 -22.47 -8.36 -16.58
CA THR A 424 -23.43 -8.41 -17.67
C THR A 424 -22.68 -7.86 -18.88
N LYS A 425 -22.52 -8.67 -19.93
CA LYS A 425 -22.20 -8.16 -21.28
C LYS A 425 -23.42 -7.36 -21.75
N SER A 426 -23.65 -6.22 -21.15
CA SER A 426 -24.67 -5.29 -21.56
C SER A 426 -23.95 -4.11 -22.18
N LEU A 427 -24.33 -3.80 -23.42
CA LEU A 427 -24.02 -2.57 -24.13
C LEU A 427 -24.66 -1.39 -23.37
N VAL A 428 -24.24 -1.15 -22.12
CA VAL A 428 -24.65 0.03 -21.38
C VAL A 428 -24.05 1.20 -22.11
N LYS A 429 -24.86 2.06 -22.73
CA LYS A 429 -24.38 3.38 -23.15
C LYS A 429 -24.18 4.19 -21.88
N LEU A 430 -22.93 4.57 -21.56
CA LEU A 430 -22.68 5.54 -20.50
C LEU A 430 -23.20 6.89 -21.00
N SER A 431 -24.21 7.44 -20.32
CA SER A 431 -24.63 8.82 -20.59
C SER A 431 -23.62 9.80 -20.00
N GLN A 432 -23.58 11.03 -20.52
CA GLN A 432 -22.72 12.07 -19.95
C GLN A 432 -23.12 12.39 -18.50
N GLN A 433 -24.41 12.30 -18.18
CA GLN A 433 -24.92 12.51 -16.82
C GLN A 433 -24.42 11.41 -15.86
N ASP A 434 -24.46 10.15 -16.27
CA ASP A 434 -23.93 9.03 -15.48
C ASP A 434 -22.44 9.20 -15.18
N TRP A 435 -21.69 9.62 -16.19
CA TRP A 435 -20.27 9.92 -16.06
C TRP A 435 -20.01 11.07 -15.08
N ASN A 436 -20.71 12.20 -15.26
CA ASN A 436 -20.61 13.36 -14.39
C ASN A 436 -20.97 13.05 -12.93
N ASN A 437 -21.84 12.06 -12.68
CA ASN A 437 -22.11 11.56 -11.35
C ASN A 437 -20.99 10.67 -10.83
N GLN A 438 -20.47 9.75 -11.65
CA GLN A 438 -19.44 8.80 -11.28
C GLN A 438 -18.12 9.48 -10.90
N ILE A 439 -17.69 10.50 -11.64
CA ILE A 439 -16.40 11.17 -11.39
C ILE A 439 -16.35 11.99 -10.11
N ARG A 440 -17.50 12.30 -9.49
CA ARG A 440 -17.56 13.06 -8.22
C ARG A 440 -16.81 12.36 -7.09
N ASP A 441 -16.75 11.02 -7.15
CA ASP A 441 -16.07 10.20 -6.15
C ASP A 441 -14.58 9.96 -6.47
N TYR A 442 -14.09 10.47 -7.61
CA TYR A 442 -12.75 10.22 -8.11
C TYR A 442 -12.09 11.53 -8.56
N ASP A 443 -11.44 12.23 -7.64
CA ASP A 443 -10.82 13.53 -7.90
C ASP A 443 -9.91 13.53 -9.13
N LEU A 444 -9.16 12.45 -9.37
CA LEU A 444 -8.18 12.34 -10.46
C LEU A 444 -8.74 11.68 -11.72
N ALA A 445 -10.04 11.45 -11.79
CA ALA A 445 -10.70 10.99 -13.00
C ALA A 445 -10.67 12.11 -14.05
N ASN A 446 -10.43 11.72 -15.30
CA ASN A 446 -10.49 12.60 -16.46
C ASN A 446 -11.26 11.95 -17.60
N PHE A 447 -11.39 12.68 -18.71
CA PHE A 447 -12.20 12.29 -19.86
C PHE A 447 -11.86 10.90 -20.44
N LEU A 448 -10.71 10.30 -20.14
CA LEU A 448 -10.27 9.01 -20.71
C LEU A 448 -11.15 7.80 -20.30
N GLN A 449 -12.08 7.96 -19.36
CA GLN A 449 -13.13 6.98 -19.06
C GLN A 449 -14.55 7.47 -19.42
N SER A 450 -14.67 8.63 -20.08
CA SER A 450 -15.95 9.28 -20.39
C SER A 450 -16.64 8.72 -21.64
N PRO A 451 -17.95 8.98 -21.81
CA PRO A 451 -18.69 8.68 -23.04
C PRO A 451 -18.11 9.37 -24.27
N ARG A 452 -17.55 10.58 -24.11
CA ARG A 452 -16.91 11.31 -25.20
C ARG A 452 -15.69 10.55 -25.70
N TRP A 453 -14.87 10.02 -24.78
CA TRP A 453 -13.73 9.19 -25.12
C TRP A 453 -14.12 7.83 -25.72
N GLN A 454 -15.26 7.27 -25.30
CA GLN A 454 -15.85 6.11 -25.96
C GLN A 454 -16.12 6.42 -27.44
N LYS A 455 -16.90 7.47 -27.72
CA LYS A 455 -17.26 7.89 -29.08
C LYS A 455 -16.02 8.20 -29.94
N TYR A 456 -15.04 8.92 -29.38
CA TYR A 456 -13.78 9.19 -30.07
C TYR A 456 -13.12 7.90 -30.58
N ASN A 457 -13.02 6.87 -29.72
CA ASN A 457 -12.42 5.60 -30.12
C ASN A 457 -13.29 4.84 -31.14
N GLU A 458 -14.62 4.91 -31.02
CA GLU A 458 -15.57 4.33 -31.98
C GLU A 458 -15.45 4.98 -33.37
N PHE A 459 -15.35 6.31 -33.46
CA PHE A 459 -15.11 7.04 -34.73
C PHE A 459 -13.80 6.65 -35.40
N LEU A 460 -12.79 6.28 -34.61
CA LEU A 460 -11.53 5.73 -35.13
C LEU A 460 -11.63 4.27 -35.57
N GLY A 461 -12.79 3.63 -35.44
CA GLY A 461 -13.02 2.22 -35.76
C GLY A 461 -12.40 1.27 -34.74
N ARG A 462 -12.07 1.75 -33.53
CA ARG A 462 -11.50 0.91 -32.46
C ARG A 462 -12.63 0.17 -31.76
N ARG A 463 -12.35 -1.06 -31.33
CA ARG A 463 -13.30 -1.85 -30.55
C ARG A 463 -13.25 -1.40 -29.10
N VAL A 464 -14.30 -0.74 -28.65
CA VAL A 464 -14.48 -0.27 -27.27
C VAL A 464 -15.41 -1.22 -26.52
N LEU A 465 -15.09 -1.50 -25.27
CA LEU A 465 -15.86 -2.31 -24.35
C LEU A 465 -16.13 -1.47 -23.12
N LEU A 466 -17.39 -1.09 -22.93
CA LEU A 466 -17.86 -0.51 -21.69
C LEU A 466 -18.51 -1.62 -20.88
N CYS A 467 -17.97 -1.91 -19.70
CA CYS A 467 -18.49 -2.95 -18.82
C CYS A 467 -18.80 -2.38 -17.46
N GLU A 468 -19.93 -2.81 -16.91
CA GLU A 468 -20.29 -2.55 -15.53
C GLU A 468 -20.05 -3.81 -14.69
N PHE A 469 -19.21 -3.67 -13.69
CA PHE A 469 -18.91 -4.72 -12.74
C PHE A 469 -19.70 -4.46 -11.46
N TYR A 470 -20.45 -5.49 -11.04
CA TYR A 470 -21.16 -5.50 -9.77
C TYR A 470 -22.17 -4.34 -9.60
N GLY A 471 -22.69 -3.77 -10.68
CA GLY A 471 -23.77 -2.77 -10.63
C GLY A 471 -23.33 -1.35 -10.19
N HIS A 472 -22.04 -1.06 -10.15
CA HIS A 472 -21.54 0.27 -9.79
C HIS A 472 -20.18 0.63 -10.39
N VAL A 473 -19.29 -0.35 -10.65
CA VAL A 473 -17.96 -0.07 -11.22
C VAL A 473 -18.03 -0.10 -12.75
N LYS A 474 -18.11 1.06 -13.39
CA LYS A 474 -18.08 1.17 -14.86
C LYS A 474 -16.65 1.34 -15.33
N VAL A 475 -16.24 0.55 -16.32
CA VAL A 475 -14.88 0.55 -16.88
C VAL A 475 -14.95 0.58 -18.39
N LEU A 476 -14.33 1.61 -18.98
CA LEU A 476 -14.14 1.74 -20.42
C LEU A 476 -12.79 1.13 -20.80
N MET A 477 -12.84 0.15 -21.70
CA MET A 477 -11.67 -0.59 -22.16
C MET A 477 -11.60 -0.56 -23.68
N VAL A 478 -10.40 -0.41 -24.24
CA VAL A 478 -10.19 -0.38 -25.70
C VAL A 478 -9.35 -1.58 -26.11
N ILE A 479 -9.82 -2.36 -27.08
CA ILE A 479 -9.02 -3.43 -27.68
C ILE A 479 -8.11 -2.80 -28.74
N LYS A 480 -6.80 -3.00 -28.58
CA LYS A 480 -5.78 -2.51 -29.50
C LYS A 480 -5.13 -3.68 -30.21
N ASP A 481 -5.26 -3.72 -31.53
CA ASP A 481 -4.53 -4.64 -32.40
C ASP A 481 -3.18 -4.01 -32.77
N ALA A 482 -2.10 -4.45 -32.11
CA ALA A 482 -0.74 -4.02 -32.43
C ALA A 482 0.01 -5.12 -33.19
N LYS A 483 1.04 -4.73 -33.94
CA LYS A 483 1.88 -5.63 -34.77
C LYS A 483 2.38 -6.87 -34.03
N ARG A 484 2.57 -6.79 -32.70
CA ARG A 484 3.19 -7.85 -31.87
C ARG A 484 2.21 -8.43 -30.84
N GLY A 485 0.92 -8.35 -31.15
CA GLY A 485 -0.14 -8.91 -30.33
C GLY A 485 -1.17 -7.87 -29.94
N ARG A 486 -2.39 -8.36 -29.77
CA ARG A 486 -3.51 -7.59 -29.24
C ARG A 486 -3.33 -7.34 -27.75
N PHE A 487 -3.73 -6.18 -27.26
CA PHE A 487 -3.82 -5.89 -25.83
C PHE A 487 -5.11 -5.17 -25.47
N LEU A 488 -5.50 -5.24 -24.19
CA LEU A 488 -6.62 -4.51 -23.62
C LEU A 488 -6.09 -3.24 -22.94
N GLU A 489 -6.57 -2.07 -23.33
CA GLU A 489 -6.15 -0.76 -22.82
C GLU A 489 -7.21 -0.17 -21.88
N ILE A 490 -6.81 0.36 -20.72
CA ILE A 490 -7.70 1.01 -19.75
C ILE A 490 -7.07 2.33 -19.28
N PRO A 491 -7.29 3.44 -19.99
CA PRO A 491 -6.66 4.72 -19.70
C PRO A 491 -7.40 5.48 -18.60
N ASN A 492 -6.65 5.97 -17.60
CA ASN A 492 -7.15 6.61 -16.37
C ASN A 492 -8.12 5.75 -15.53
N GLY A 493 -8.31 4.48 -15.88
CA GLY A 493 -9.20 3.55 -15.20
C GLY A 493 -8.51 2.25 -14.77
N PRO A 494 -9.25 1.32 -14.14
CA PRO A 494 -10.65 1.47 -13.73
C PRO A 494 -10.84 2.49 -12.60
N LEU A 495 -11.99 3.17 -12.61
CA LEU A 495 -12.43 4.04 -11.51
C LEU A 495 -13.16 3.19 -10.47
N LEU A 496 -12.45 2.88 -9.37
CA LEU A 496 -12.94 2.07 -8.26
C LEU A 496 -12.23 2.48 -6.97
N ASN A 497 -12.76 2.05 -5.82
CA ASN A 497 -12.05 2.23 -4.56
C ASN A 497 -10.83 1.29 -4.50
N TRP A 498 -9.65 1.84 -4.82
CA TRP A 498 -8.40 1.08 -4.85
C TRP A 498 -7.93 0.63 -3.47
N GLN A 499 -8.47 1.22 -2.40
CA GLN A 499 -8.17 0.85 -1.02
C GLN A 499 -8.97 -0.37 -0.53
N ASP A 500 -10.03 -0.79 -1.25
CA ASP A 500 -10.71 -2.06 -0.95
C ASP A 500 -10.10 -3.20 -1.80
N PRO A 501 -9.20 -4.03 -1.23
CA PRO A 501 -8.54 -5.11 -1.97
C PRO A 501 -9.54 -6.14 -2.53
N VAL A 502 -10.73 -6.26 -1.94
CA VAL A 502 -11.78 -7.16 -2.42
C VAL A 502 -12.33 -6.66 -3.76
N ILE A 503 -12.68 -5.37 -3.83
CA ILE A 503 -13.21 -4.74 -5.05
C ILE A 503 -12.15 -4.79 -6.15
N VAL A 504 -10.90 -4.41 -5.84
CA VAL A 504 -9.78 -4.44 -6.79
C VAL A 504 -9.60 -5.87 -7.35
N ALA A 505 -9.49 -6.87 -6.47
CA ALA A 505 -9.26 -8.25 -6.88
C ALA A 505 -10.39 -8.80 -7.78
N LEU A 506 -11.64 -8.52 -7.43
CA LEU A 506 -12.81 -9.01 -8.14
C LEU A 506 -13.03 -8.32 -9.49
N VAL A 507 -12.81 -7.01 -9.58
CA VAL A 507 -12.93 -6.27 -10.85
C VAL A 507 -11.83 -6.71 -11.82
N PHE A 508 -10.57 -6.74 -11.37
CA PHE A 508 -9.47 -7.14 -12.25
C PHE A 508 -9.52 -8.61 -12.66
N GLN A 509 -10.11 -9.47 -11.84
CA GLN A 509 -10.40 -10.83 -12.23
C GLN A 509 -11.29 -10.90 -13.49
N GLU A 510 -12.35 -10.09 -13.54
CA GLU A 510 -13.31 -10.06 -14.64
C GLU A 510 -12.69 -9.40 -15.87
N ILE A 511 -11.97 -8.28 -15.70
CA ILE A 511 -11.15 -7.67 -16.75
C ILE A 511 -10.17 -8.70 -17.34
N PHE A 512 -9.54 -9.53 -16.50
CA PHE A 512 -8.65 -10.59 -16.94
C PHE A 512 -9.37 -11.70 -17.73
N GLN A 513 -10.64 -12.02 -17.40
CA GLN A 513 -11.44 -12.93 -18.24
C GLN A 513 -11.80 -12.31 -19.59
N ILE A 514 -12.15 -11.02 -19.60
CA ILE A 514 -12.46 -10.28 -20.83
C ILE A 514 -11.22 -10.26 -21.75
N ALA A 515 -10.04 -9.92 -21.21
CA ALA A 515 -8.80 -9.92 -21.98
C ALA A 515 -8.50 -11.31 -22.59
N LYS A 516 -8.75 -12.40 -21.84
CA LYS A 516 -8.63 -13.76 -22.36
C LYS A 516 -9.63 -14.06 -23.47
N LEU A 517 -10.90 -13.70 -23.29
CA LEU A 517 -11.95 -13.87 -24.29
C LEU A 517 -11.57 -13.19 -25.62
N TYR A 518 -11.03 -11.98 -25.55
CA TYR A 518 -10.59 -11.23 -26.72
C TYR A 518 -9.20 -11.61 -27.24
N LYS A 519 -8.56 -12.65 -26.68
CA LYS A 519 -7.24 -13.15 -27.07
C LYS A 519 -6.12 -12.10 -26.93
N CYS A 520 -6.24 -11.20 -25.96
CA CYS A 520 -5.20 -10.23 -25.63
C CYS A 520 -3.96 -10.93 -25.04
N ALA A 521 -2.77 -10.45 -25.39
CA ALA A 521 -1.50 -10.91 -24.82
C ALA A 521 -1.27 -10.35 -23.41
N PHE A 522 -1.75 -9.13 -23.15
CA PHE A 522 -1.67 -8.44 -21.87
C PHE A 522 -2.79 -7.40 -21.74
N ILE A 523 -2.96 -6.88 -20.52
CA ILE A 523 -3.79 -5.73 -20.19
C ILE A 523 -2.83 -4.60 -19.82
N ARG A 524 -3.02 -3.41 -20.38
CA ARG A 524 -2.30 -2.19 -20.01
C ARG A 524 -3.29 -1.20 -19.43
N PHE A 525 -3.04 -0.73 -18.22
CA PHE A 525 -3.91 0.22 -17.54
C PHE A 525 -3.09 1.26 -16.79
N ARG A 526 -3.67 2.43 -16.60
CA ARG A 526 -3.12 3.48 -15.74
C ARG A 526 -4.29 4.05 -14.95
N PRO A 527 -4.45 3.73 -13.67
CA PRO A 527 -5.60 4.22 -12.92
C PRO A 527 -5.46 5.71 -12.57
N ALA A 528 -6.58 6.32 -12.20
CA ALA A 528 -6.67 7.66 -11.62
C ALA A 528 -6.10 7.72 -10.19
N LEU A 529 -4.82 7.39 -10.01
CA LEU A 529 -4.13 7.37 -8.73
C LEU A 529 -2.87 8.22 -8.76
N ALA A 530 -2.63 8.96 -7.68
CA ALA A 530 -1.36 9.62 -7.40
C ALA A 530 -0.25 8.59 -7.15
N ASP A 531 0.98 8.93 -7.54
CA ASP A 531 2.15 8.09 -7.26
C ASP A 531 2.57 8.19 -5.78
N SER A 532 1.97 7.34 -4.95
CA SER A 532 2.30 7.15 -3.54
C SER A 532 2.79 5.73 -3.27
N GLU A 533 3.51 5.52 -2.17
CA GLU A 533 3.96 4.18 -1.76
C GLU A 533 2.79 3.21 -1.58
N GLU A 534 1.70 3.69 -0.99
CA GLU A 534 0.47 2.92 -0.79
C GLU A 534 -0.15 2.47 -2.13
N ASN A 535 -0.29 3.40 -3.09
CA ASN A 535 -0.85 3.07 -4.40
C ASN A 535 0.07 2.12 -5.19
N ARG A 536 1.39 2.33 -5.16
CA ARG A 536 2.37 1.40 -5.75
C ARG A 536 2.28 0.01 -5.13
N PHE A 537 2.06 -0.07 -3.83
CA PHE A 537 1.88 -1.33 -3.12
C PHE A 537 0.64 -2.09 -3.61
N ILE A 538 -0.51 -1.42 -3.74
CA ILE A 538 -1.74 -2.06 -4.23
C ILE A 538 -1.55 -2.62 -5.65
N LEU A 539 -0.87 -1.89 -6.53
CA LEU A 539 -0.56 -2.36 -7.89
C LEU A 539 0.35 -3.60 -7.89
N LYS A 540 1.36 -3.62 -7.02
CA LYS A 540 2.22 -4.79 -6.81
C LYS A 540 1.41 -5.99 -6.30
N GLN A 541 0.47 -5.78 -5.38
CA GLN A 541 -0.42 -6.82 -4.84
C GLN A 541 -1.37 -7.37 -5.89
N LEU A 542 -1.83 -6.54 -6.84
CA LEU A 542 -2.59 -7.01 -7.99
C LEU A 542 -1.78 -8.01 -8.85
N GLY A 543 -0.45 -7.90 -8.81
CA GLY A 543 0.47 -8.68 -9.63
C GLY A 543 0.71 -8.08 -11.00
N SER A 544 0.47 -6.76 -11.13
CA SER A 544 0.90 -6.00 -12.29
C SER A 544 2.38 -5.68 -12.21
N ILE A 545 2.94 -5.25 -13.33
CA ILE A 545 4.29 -4.74 -13.42
C ILE A 545 4.27 -3.42 -14.18
N GLU A 546 5.22 -2.54 -13.89
CA GLU A 546 5.35 -1.30 -14.64
C GLU A 546 5.54 -1.59 -16.14
N ALA A 547 4.74 -0.92 -16.95
CA ALA A 547 4.71 -1.04 -18.40
C ALA A 547 5.97 -0.43 -19.02
N SER A 548 6.42 -1.00 -20.13
CA SER A 548 7.58 -0.46 -20.87
C SER A 548 7.28 0.87 -21.58
N PHE A 549 6.00 1.22 -21.77
CA PHE A 549 5.57 2.48 -22.35
C PHE A 549 4.46 3.11 -21.54
N HIS A 550 4.50 4.42 -21.45
CA HIS A 550 3.42 5.24 -20.91
C HIS A 550 2.15 5.08 -21.74
N LEU A 551 1.01 5.15 -21.08
CA LEU A 551 -0.31 5.15 -21.72
C LEU A 551 -0.80 6.57 -22.07
N GLY A 552 -0.30 7.57 -21.34
CA GLY A 552 -0.58 8.99 -21.50
C GLY A 552 0.44 9.80 -20.70
N ALA A 553 0.18 11.09 -20.45
CA ALA A 553 1.02 11.87 -19.56
C ALA A 553 0.90 11.35 -18.11
N GLU A 554 2.03 10.98 -17.52
CA GLU A 554 2.10 10.58 -16.11
C GLU A 554 2.46 11.76 -15.21
N HIS A 555 3.33 12.65 -15.69
CA HIS A 555 3.66 13.89 -15.02
C HIS A 555 2.94 15.05 -15.70
N THR A 556 2.23 15.86 -14.92
CA THR A 556 1.36 16.92 -15.40
C THR A 556 1.50 18.19 -14.55
N VAL A 557 0.94 19.30 -15.02
CA VAL A 557 0.74 20.52 -14.24
C VAL A 557 -0.76 20.77 -14.17
N MET A 558 -1.29 20.84 -12.96
CA MET A 558 -2.71 21.13 -12.72
C MET A 558 -2.85 22.54 -12.15
N ILE A 559 -3.83 23.27 -12.66
CA ILE A 559 -4.16 24.64 -12.25
C ILE A 559 -5.54 24.61 -11.61
N ASP A 560 -5.62 25.14 -10.39
CA ASP A 560 -6.86 25.29 -9.63
C ASP A 560 -7.56 26.59 -10.03
N LEU A 561 -8.57 26.47 -10.89
CA LEU A 561 -9.33 27.60 -11.42
C LEU A 561 -10.35 28.15 -10.42
N THR A 562 -10.49 27.58 -9.23
CA THR A 562 -11.35 28.14 -8.17
C THR A 562 -10.76 29.42 -7.56
N LYS A 563 -9.44 29.59 -7.65
CA LYS A 563 -8.71 30.79 -7.18
C LYS A 563 -9.04 32.03 -8.01
N THR A 564 -8.93 33.23 -7.43
CA THR A 564 -9.12 34.50 -8.16
C THR A 564 -8.08 34.68 -9.27
N GLU A 565 -8.32 35.58 -10.23
CA GLU A 565 -7.34 35.88 -11.28
C GLU A 565 -6.04 36.44 -10.70
N GLU A 566 -6.14 37.28 -9.67
CA GLU A 566 -5.02 37.83 -8.91
C GLU A 566 -4.20 36.73 -8.23
N ASP A 567 -4.86 35.79 -7.55
CA ASP A 567 -4.21 34.67 -6.87
C ASP A 567 -3.52 33.73 -7.87
N LEU A 568 -4.18 33.44 -9.00
CA LEU A 568 -3.60 32.65 -10.08
C LEU A 568 -2.33 33.31 -10.62
N LEU A 569 -2.41 34.60 -10.97
CA LEU A 569 -1.25 35.36 -11.43
C LEU A 569 -0.13 35.33 -10.39
N ALA A 570 -0.44 35.47 -9.10
CA ALA A 570 0.55 35.42 -8.02
C ALA A 570 1.32 34.08 -8.01
N THR A 571 0.66 32.96 -8.34
CA THR A 571 1.31 31.64 -8.41
C THR A 571 2.20 31.43 -9.64
N PHE A 572 2.06 32.24 -10.68
CA PHE A 572 2.86 32.08 -11.90
C PHE A 572 4.32 32.42 -11.62
N ARG A 573 5.25 31.77 -12.32
CA ARG A 573 6.67 32.14 -12.27
C ARG A 573 6.86 33.59 -12.73
N ARG A 574 7.86 34.29 -12.17
CA ARG A 574 8.18 35.70 -12.50
C ARG A 574 8.20 35.97 -14.01
N GLN A 575 8.88 35.12 -14.79
CA GLN A 575 8.94 35.29 -16.24
C GLN A 575 7.58 35.10 -16.92
N THR A 576 6.81 34.11 -16.50
CA THR A 576 5.46 33.85 -17.04
C THR A 576 4.54 35.04 -16.79
N ARG A 577 4.53 35.59 -15.57
CA ARG A 577 3.78 36.82 -15.26
C ARG A 577 4.20 37.99 -16.15
N TYR A 578 5.51 38.14 -16.38
CA TYR A 578 6.03 39.19 -17.24
C TYR A 578 5.54 39.02 -18.68
N GLU A 579 5.60 37.82 -19.26
CA GLU A 579 5.15 37.58 -20.63
C GLU A 579 3.63 37.75 -20.79
N VAL A 580 2.83 37.37 -19.80
CA VAL A 580 1.37 37.63 -19.78
C VAL A 580 1.09 39.13 -19.84
N ARG A 581 1.76 39.94 -19.00
CA ARG A 581 1.61 41.41 -19.01
C ARG A 581 2.20 42.05 -20.27
N ARG A 582 3.27 41.48 -20.82
CA ARG A 582 3.89 41.95 -22.06
C ARG A 582 3.00 41.69 -23.26
N ALA A 583 2.28 40.57 -23.30
CA ALA A 583 1.33 40.27 -24.36
C ALA A 583 0.24 41.33 -24.51
N GLU A 584 -0.31 41.79 -23.38
CA GLU A 584 -1.31 42.85 -23.34
C GLU A 584 -0.75 44.19 -23.88
N LYS A 585 0.48 44.56 -23.50
CA LYS A 585 1.16 45.76 -24.03
C LYS A 585 1.44 45.68 -25.53
N LEU A 586 1.67 44.48 -26.04
CA LEU A 586 1.87 44.21 -27.46
C LEU A 586 0.55 44.02 -28.22
N LYS A 587 -0.59 44.29 -27.57
CA LYS A 587 -1.95 44.16 -28.14
C LYS A 587 -2.22 42.79 -28.76
N ILE A 588 -1.64 41.74 -28.18
CA ILE A 588 -1.94 40.36 -28.60
C ILE A 588 -3.35 40.03 -28.13
N THR A 589 -4.22 39.67 -29.08
CA THR A 589 -5.59 39.22 -28.79
C THR A 589 -5.66 37.70 -28.84
N VAL A 590 -6.63 37.12 -28.15
CA VAL A 590 -6.90 35.69 -28.20
C VAL A 590 -8.39 35.49 -28.46
N GLU A 591 -8.70 34.69 -29.47
CA GLU A 591 -10.06 34.42 -29.92
C GLU A 591 -10.38 32.94 -29.77
N ASP A 592 -11.58 32.64 -29.32
CA ASP A 592 -12.16 31.31 -29.39
C ASP A 592 -12.81 31.12 -30.76
N ARG A 593 -12.15 30.35 -31.63
CA ARG A 593 -12.51 30.14 -33.04
C ARG A 593 -13.13 28.78 -33.27
N SER A 594 -13.68 28.15 -32.24
CA SER A 594 -14.16 26.77 -32.27
C SER A 594 -15.24 26.50 -33.33
N ASP A 595 -16.07 27.52 -33.58
CA ASP A 595 -17.26 27.45 -34.42
C ASP A 595 -16.98 27.84 -35.88
N ASP A 596 -15.76 28.29 -36.17
CA ASP A 596 -15.33 28.69 -37.50
C ASP A 596 -15.23 27.50 -38.47
N VAL A 597 -15.69 27.72 -39.70
CA VAL A 597 -15.52 26.77 -40.79
C VAL A 597 -14.05 26.75 -41.22
N GLY A 598 -13.43 25.57 -41.24
CA GLY A 598 -12.05 25.38 -41.70
C GLY A 598 -10.96 25.58 -40.63
N ILE A 599 -11.31 26.00 -39.41
CA ILE A 599 -10.32 26.25 -38.36
C ILE A 599 -9.55 24.99 -37.94
N LEU A 600 -10.19 23.82 -38.02
CA LEU A 600 -9.54 22.55 -37.69
C LEU A 600 -8.49 22.17 -38.73
N GLU A 601 -8.76 22.43 -40.00
CA GLU A 601 -7.82 22.29 -41.11
C GLU A 601 -6.62 23.22 -40.94
N GLU A 602 -6.88 24.50 -40.64
CA GLU A 602 -5.85 25.50 -40.37
C GLU A 602 -4.95 25.05 -39.21
N PHE A 603 -5.56 24.69 -38.08
CA PHE A 603 -4.83 24.18 -36.91
C PHE A 603 -3.97 22.96 -37.24
N HIS A 604 -4.53 21.97 -37.94
CA HIS A 604 -3.81 20.76 -38.32
C HIS A 604 -2.60 21.08 -39.23
N GLN A 605 -2.74 22.05 -40.15
CA GLN A 605 -1.64 22.49 -41.00
C GLN A 605 -0.52 23.14 -40.19
N VAL A 606 -0.86 24.06 -39.28
CA VAL A 606 0.12 24.70 -38.39
C VAL A 606 0.75 23.67 -37.43
N GLN A 607 0.00 22.65 -37.02
CA GLN A 607 0.49 21.55 -36.18
C GLN A 607 1.50 20.68 -36.94
N ILE A 608 1.26 20.36 -38.21
CA ILE A 608 2.23 19.64 -39.07
C ILE A 608 3.53 20.43 -39.17
N ASP A 609 3.45 21.75 -39.39
CA ASP A 609 4.65 22.58 -39.52
C ASP A 609 5.38 22.73 -38.19
N THR A 610 4.64 22.79 -37.07
CA THR A 610 5.21 22.74 -35.72
C THR A 610 5.94 21.42 -35.47
N ALA A 611 5.33 20.30 -35.87
CA ALA A 611 5.88 18.97 -35.70
C ALA A 611 7.17 18.76 -36.51
N LYS A 612 7.24 19.28 -37.74
CA LYS A 612 8.48 19.30 -38.54
C LYS A 612 9.58 20.09 -37.84
N ARG A 613 9.28 21.27 -37.29
CA ARG A 613 10.27 22.13 -36.62
C ARG A 613 10.76 21.54 -35.29
N GLN A 614 9.89 20.85 -34.56
CA GLN A 614 10.18 20.32 -33.21
C GLN A 614 10.44 18.80 -33.20
N ASN A 615 10.44 18.17 -34.38
CA ASN A 615 10.72 16.75 -34.61
C ASN A 615 9.85 15.78 -33.77
N PHE A 616 8.53 15.90 -33.91
CA PHE A 616 7.57 14.93 -33.33
C PHE A 616 6.53 14.46 -34.36
N ILE A 617 5.72 13.47 -33.99
CA ILE A 617 4.63 12.94 -34.82
C ILE A 617 3.32 13.60 -34.38
N PRO A 618 2.67 14.43 -35.21
CA PRO A 618 1.40 15.05 -34.86
C PRO A 618 0.22 14.05 -35.01
N PRO A 619 -0.92 14.32 -34.36
CA PRO A 619 -2.18 13.63 -34.64
C PRO A 619 -2.55 13.70 -36.12
N THR A 620 -3.30 12.70 -36.58
CA THR A 620 -3.85 12.70 -37.93
C THR A 620 -5.10 13.57 -38.01
N LYS A 621 -5.43 14.10 -39.20
CA LYS A 621 -6.70 14.80 -39.45
C LYS A 621 -7.92 13.99 -38.99
N LYS A 622 -7.88 12.66 -39.20
CA LYS A 622 -8.95 11.75 -38.75
C LYS A 622 -9.10 11.74 -37.23
N GLU A 623 -8.00 11.77 -36.48
CA GLU A 623 -8.04 11.85 -35.02
C GLU A 623 -8.58 13.19 -34.53
N LEU A 624 -8.16 14.30 -35.13
CA LEU A 624 -8.69 15.63 -34.80
C LEU A 624 -10.18 15.74 -35.12
N GLN A 625 -10.62 15.20 -36.26
CA GLN A 625 -12.04 15.18 -36.62
C GLN A 625 -12.84 14.32 -35.64
N ALA A 626 -12.35 13.13 -35.28
CA ALA A 626 -13.01 12.28 -34.29
C ALA A 626 -13.11 12.96 -32.91
N LEU A 627 -12.13 13.78 -32.52
CA LEU A 627 -12.21 14.60 -31.31
C LEU A 627 -13.32 15.66 -31.44
N LYS A 628 -13.35 16.42 -32.55
CA LYS A 628 -14.39 17.41 -32.83
C LYS A 628 -15.79 16.78 -32.78
N ASP A 629 -15.97 15.64 -33.41
CA ASP A 629 -17.26 14.94 -33.47
C ASP A 629 -17.70 14.34 -32.13
N SER A 630 -16.76 14.03 -31.23
CA SER A 630 -17.06 13.40 -29.93
C SER A 630 -17.24 14.40 -28.79
N PHE A 631 -16.51 15.51 -28.80
CA PHE A 631 -16.59 16.56 -27.79
C PHE A 631 -17.55 17.68 -28.20
N VAL A 632 -17.77 17.90 -29.50
CA VAL A 632 -18.73 18.89 -30.04
C VAL A 632 -18.44 20.27 -29.43
N GLU A 633 -19.39 20.88 -28.70
CA GLU A 633 -19.24 22.20 -28.06
C GLU A 633 -18.17 22.26 -26.97
N ASP A 634 -17.77 21.11 -26.42
CA ASP A 634 -16.75 20.98 -25.37
C ASP A 634 -15.33 20.80 -25.92
N LEU A 635 -15.17 20.76 -27.25
CA LEU A 635 -13.86 20.99 -27.87
C LEU A 635 -13.76 22.46 -28.20
N ARG A 636 -12.81 23.16 -27.57
CA ARG A 636 -12.53 24.56 -27.87
C ARG A 636 -11.20 24.74 -28.57
N LEU A 637 -11.14 25.61 -29.57
CA LEU A 637 -9.94 25.92 -30.33
C LEU A 637 -9.68 27.42 -30.28
N TYR A 638 -8.62 27.79 -29.57
CA TYR A 638 -8.23 29.18 -29.37
C TYR A 638 -7.06 29.54 -30.26
N VAL A 639 -7.04 30.78 -30.75
CA VAL A 639 -5.95 31.35 -31.56
C VAL A 639 -5.52 32.69 -30.98
N ALA A 640 -4.21 32.86 -30.79
CA ALA A 640 -3.60 34.13 -30.41
C ALA A 640 -3.12 34.88 -31.67
N TYR A 641 -3.43 36.16 -31.77
CA TYR A 641 -3.10 37.03 -32.90
C TYR A 641 -2.21 38.20 -32.47
N ASP A 642 -1.35 38.69 -33.36
CA ASP A 642 -0.65 39.96 -33.15
C ASP A 642 -1.53 41.17 -33.53
N GLU A 643 -0.99 42.39 -33.40
CA GLU A 643 -1.71 43.63 -33.73
C GLU A 643 -2.12 43.69 -35.23
N ALA A 644 -1.38 43.02 -36.11
CA ALA A 644 -1.69 42.90 -37.53
C ALA A 644 -2.61 41.71 -37.86
N HIS A 645 -3.20 41.11 -36.82
CA HIS A 645 -4.10 39.95 -36.90
C HIS A 645 -3.46 38.71 -37.57
N GLN A 646 -2.15 38.53 -37.42
CA GLN A 646 -1.45 37.32 -37.86
C GLN A 646 -1.45 36.26 -36.74
N PRO A 647 -1.75 34.99 -37.04
CA PRO A 647 -1.81 33.95 -36.02
C PRO A 647 -0.43 33.63 -35.45
N ILE A 648 -0.35 33.55 -34.12
CA ILE A 648 0.87 33.31 -33.34
C ILE A 648 0.87 31.89 -32.77
N ALA A 649 -0.19 31.52 -32.05
CA ALA A 649 -0.27 30.25 -31.31
C ALA A 649 -1.71 29.73 -31.26
N TYR A 650 -1.85 28.41 -31.22
CA TYR A 650 -3.12 27.70 -31.22
C TYR A 650 -3.17 26.73 -30.04
N GLY A 651 -4.36 26.58 -29.45
CA GLY A 651 -4.62 25.64 -28.35
C GLY A 651 -5.95 24.94 -28.52
N LEU A 652 -5.93 23.61 -28.54
CA LEU A 652 -7.11 22.77 -28.56
C LEU A 652 -7.36 22.24 -27.15
N ILE A 653 -8.50 22.62 -26.60
CA ILE A 653 -8.94 22.34 -25.23
C ILE A 653 -10.09 21.35 -25.27
N LEU A 654 -9.98 20.29 -24.47
CA LEU A 654 -11.07 19.37 -24.23
C LEU A 654 -11.67 19.67 -22.86
N ILE A 655 -12.97 19.91 -22.80
CA ILE A 655 -13.71 20.16 -21.56
C ILE A 655 -14.54 18.92 -21.25
N ASP A 656 -14.47 18.43 -20.01
CA ASP A 656 -15.28 17.29 -19.57
C ASP A 656 -15.51 17.36 -18.06
N GLY A 657 -16.77 17.63 -17.67
CA GLY A 657 -17.14 17.78 -16.27
C GLY A 657 -16.48 19.00 -15.62
N ILE A 658 -15.71 18.79 -14.55
CA ILE A 658 -15.06 19.86 -13.78
C ILE A 658 -13.65 20.20 -14.26
N GLU A 659 -13.14 19.47 -15.26
CA GLU A 659 -11.78 19.60 -15.77
C GLU A 659 -11.77 20.01 -17.25
N ALA A 660 -10.81 20.86 -17.59
CA ALA A 660 -10.40 21.13 -18.96
C ALA A 660 -8.94 20.73 -19.17
N GLU A 661 -8.62 20.31 -20.38
CA GLU A 661 -7.36 19.67 -20.72
C GLU A 661 -6.71 20.40 -21.90
N TYR A 662 -5.49 20.92 -21.72
CA TYR A 662 -4.67 21.47 -22.82
C TYR A 662 -4.11 20.33 -23.66
N TYR A 663 -4.95 19.80 -24.54
CA TYR A 663 -4.73 18.49 -25.16
C TYR A 663 -3.76 18.57 -26.33
N GLU A 664 -3.99 19.48 -27.28
CA GLU A 664 -3.13 19.68 -28.45
C GLU A 664 -2.79 21.15 -28.66
N ALA A 665 -1.63 21.41 -29.27
CA ALA A 665 -1.11 22.75 -29.46
C ALA A 665 -0.30 22.88 -30.74
N ALA A 666 -0.28 24.08 -31.29
CA ALA A 666 0.55 24.43 -32.42
C ALA A 666 0.96 25.90 -32.35
N SER A 667 2.03 26.29 -33.05
CA SER A 667 2.39 27.70 -33.13
C SER A 667 3.00 28.05 -34.48
N THR A 668 2.95 29.32 -34.85
CA THR A 668 3.68 29.83 -36.01
C THR A 668 5.11 30.25 -35.58
N PRO A 669 6.01 30.60 -36.53
CA PRO A 669 7.31 31.16 -36.19
C PRO A 669 7.24 32.46 -35.36
N LEU A 670 6.13 33.22 -35.43
CA LEU A 670 5.93 34.45 -34.67
C LEU A 670 6.00 34.21 -33.15
N ASN A 671 5.58 33.03 -32.68
CA ASN A 671 5.60 32.68 -31.25
C ASN A 671 7.02 32.62 -30.65
N ARG A 672 8.08 32.65 -31.47
CA ARG A 672 9.47 32.80 -30.97
C ARG A 672 9.80 34.24 -30.58
N LYS A 673 9.11 35.22 -31.15
CA LYS A 673 9.34 36.66 -30.96
C LYS A 673 8.30 37.29 -30.04
N LEU A 674 7.07 36.78 -30.12
CA LEU A 674 5.89 37.29 -29.43
C LEU A 674 5.39 36.29 -28.37
N PRO A 675 4.90 36.75 -27.21
CA PRO A 675 4.39 35.89 -26.14
C PRO A 675 2.98 35.31 -26.41
N GLY A 676 2.69 34.88 -27.64
CA GLY A 676 1.36 34.41 -28.04
C GLY A 676 0.88 33.21 -27.21
N ALA A 677 1.74 32.21 -26.97
CA ALA A 677 1.38 31.07 -26.13
C ALA A 677 1.08 31.45 -24.66
N TYR A 678 1.69 32.53 -24.14
CA TYR A 678 1.39 33.01 -22.78
C TYR A 678 0.05 33.74 -22.73
N ALA A 679 -0.23 34.59 -23.72
CA ALA A 679 -1.52 35.24 -23.89
C ALA A 679 -2.64 34.21 -24.01
N LEU A 680 -2.42 33.19 -24.85
CA LEU A 680 -3.35 32.09 -25.12
C LEU A 680 -3.75 31.38 -23.83
N GLN A 681 -2.78 30.91 -23.05
CA GLN A 681 -3.06 30.19 -21.81
C GLN A 681 -3.79 31.07 -20.78
N TRP A 682 -3.41 32.34 -20.67
CA TRP A 682 -4.08 33.27 -19.76
C TRP A 682 -5.54 33.51 -20.15
N GLN A 683 -5.82 33.75 -21.43
CA GLN A 683 -7.18 33.90 -21.91
C GLN A 683 -8.03 32.64 -21.66
N ILE A 684 -7.48 31.47 -21.99
CA ILE A 684 -8.16 30.17 -21.79
C ILE A 684 -8.54 29.99 -20.31
N MET A 685 -7.64 30.29 -19.37
CA MET A 685 -7.95 30.20 -17.94
C MET A 685 -9.13 31.10 -17.56
N ARG A 686 -9.16 32.35 -18.05
CA ARG A 686 -10.27 33.28 -17.79
C ARG A 686 -11.59 32.79 -18.36
N ASP A 687 -11.57 32.27 -19.58
CA ASP A 687 -12.80 31.78 -20.23
C ASP A 687 -13.30 30.48 -19.61
N LEU A 688 -12.41 29.57 -19.20
CA LEU A 688 -12.76 28.38 -18.44
C LEU A 688 -13.37 28.72 -17.07
N LYS A 689 -12.86 29.75 -16.40
CA LYS A 689 -13.44 30.24 -15.13
C LYS A 689 -14.86 30.76 -15.31
N LYS A 690 -15.14 31.51 -16.39
CA LYS A 690 -16.51 31.96 -16.72
C LYS A 690 -17.46 30.79 -16.97
N ARG A 691 -16.92 29.65 -17.42
CA ARG A 691 -17.66 28.37 -17.59
C ARG A 691 -17.71 27.52 -16.32
N GLU A 692 -17.28 28.06 -15.17
CA GLU A 692 -17.26 27.37 -13.87
C GLU A 692 -16.42 26.09 -13.82
N ILE A 693 -15.46 25.94 -14.74
CA ILE A 693 -14.50 24.83 -14.72
C ILE A 693 -13.54 25.04 -13.55
N LYS A 694 -13.32 23.97 -12.78
CA LYS A 694 -12.56 24.03 -11.52
C LYS A 694 -11.09 23.68 -11.69
N ARG A 695 -10.75 22.85 -12.67
CA ARG A 695 -9.38 22.38 -12.89
C ARG A 695 -8.97 22.50 -14.34
N TYR A 696 -7.77 23.03 -14.58
CA TYR A 696 -7.18 23.08 -15.91
C TYR A 696 -5.83 22.35 -15.91
N ASN A 697 -5.76 21.26 -16.67
CA ASN A 697 -4.60 20.37 -16.69
C ASN A 697 -3.81 20.56 -17.99
N LEU A 698 -2.55 20.94 -17.83
CA LEU A 698 -1.65 21.25 -18.94
C LEU A 698 -0.99 20.00 -19.55
N TRP A 699 -1.31 18.79 -19.08
CA TRP A 699 -0.75 17.52 -19.57
C TRP A 699 0.78 17.42 -19.43
N GLY A 700 1.38 16.52 -20.21
CA GLY A 700 2.75 16.02 -20.09
C GLY A 700 3.83 17.08 -19.85
N ILE A 701 4.55 16.88 -18.76
CA ILE A 701 5.85 17.49 -18.46
C ILE A 701 6.92 16.39 -18.34
N ALA A 702 8.19 16.78 -18.33
CA ALA A 702 9.28 15.88 -18.02
C ALA A 702 9.25 15.48 -16.54
N PRO A 703 9.62 14.22 -16.21
CA PRO A 703 9.92 13.85 -14.84
C PRO A 703 10.99 14.77 -14.26
N GLU A 704 10.99 14.93 -12.95
CA GLU A 704 11.95 15.81 -12.27
C GLU A 704 13.40 15.38 -12.54
N GLY A 705 14.29 16.36 -12.75
CA GLY A 705 15.69 16.12 -13.07
C GLY A 705 15.99 15.65 -14.50
N GLN A 706 14.99 15.33 -15.33
CA GLN A 706 15.22 14.79 -16.68
C GLN A 706 15.29 15.87 -17.77
N THR A 707 16.42 16.56 -17.86
CA THR A 707 16.64 17.67 -18.82
C THR A 707 16.68 17.23 -20.30
N LYS A 708 16.95 15.96 -20.58
CA LYS A 708 16.98 15.37 -21.94
C LYS A 708 15.67 14.69 -22.33
N HIS A 709 14.65 14.75 -21.48
CA HIS A 709 13.35 14.13 -21.77
C HIS A 709 12.64 14.83 -22.93
N ARG A 710 11.82 14.11 -23.69
CA ARG A 710 11.07 14.68 -24.84
C ARG A 710 10.16 15.85 -24.49
N TYR A 711 9.73 15.95 -23.23
CA TYR A 711 8.90 17.05 -22.73
C TYR A 711 9.71 18.15 -22.03
N ALA A 712 11.05 18.08 -21.99
CA ALA A 712 11.88 19.06 -21.29
C ALA A 712 11.63 20.49 -21.81
N GLY A 713 11.52 20.67 -23.14
CA GLY A 713 11.26 21.97 -23.75
C GLY A 713 9.93 22.61 -23.34
N VAL A 714 8.85 21.82 -23.22
CA VAL A 714 7.52 22.32 -22.81
C VAL A 714 7.35 22.38 -21.30
N THR A 715 8.21 21.72 -20.52
CA THR A 715 8.14 21.67 -19.06
C THR A 715 8.27 23.06 -18.47
N THR A 716 9.32 23.81 -18.85
CA THR A 716 9.57 25.16 -18.35
C THR A 716 8.38 26.09 -18.59
N PHE A 717 7.75 25.99 -19.76
CA PHE A 717 6.55 26.74 -20.11
C PHE A 717 5.37 26.36 -19.20
N LYS A 718 5.00 25.08 -19.15
CA LYS A 718 3.82 24.61 -18.40
C LYS A 718 3.94 24.88 -16.89
N THR A 719 5.12 24.59 -16.31
CA THR A 719 5.37 24.83 -14.88
C THR A 719 5.51 26.31 -14.54
N GLY A 720 5.53 27.17 -15.55
CA GLY A 720 5.49 28.61 -15.36
C GLY A 720 4.12 29.12 -14.91
N PHE A 721 3.03 28.40 -15.19
CA PHE A 721 1.66 28.78 -14.84
C PHE A 721 1.17 28.21 -13.51
N SER A 722 1.88 27.24 -12.95
CA SER A 722 1.57 26.67 -11.64
C SER A 722 2.76 25.84 -11.17
N GLU A 723 3.06 25.93 -9.88
CA GLU A 723 4.05 25.08 -9.21
C GLU A 723 3.49 23.68 -8.88
N HIS A 724 2.17 23.49 -8.98
CA HIS A 724 1.49 22.23 -8.68
C HIS A 724 1.74 21.19 -9.79
N ARG A 725 2.89 20.52 -9.69
CA ARG A 725 3.20 19.32 -10.47
C ARG A 725 2.48 18.13 -9.86
N PHE A 726 1.83 17.35 -10.71
CA PHE A 726 1.14 16.14 -10.30
C PHE A 726 1.69 14.92 -11.04
N THR A 727 1.94 13.83 -10.31
CA THR A 727 2.43 12.58 -10.87
C THR A 727 1.43 11.46 -10.60
N TYR A 728 0.91 10.87 -11.67
CA TYR A 728 0.15 9.63 -11.61
C TYR A 728 1.07 8.44 -11.41
N VAL A 729 0.54 7.34 -10.85
CA VAL A 729 1.23 6.04 -10.92
C VAL A 729 1.56 5.70 -12.38
N ALA A 730 2.74 5.12 -12.59
CA ALA A 730 3.17 4.69 -13.92
C ALA A 730 2.20 3.66 -14.51
N ALA A 731 2.06 3.65 -15.83
CA ALA A 731 1.25 2.64 -16.51
C ALA A 731 1.69 1.23 -16.12
N GLN A 732 0.72 0.33 -15.96
CA GLN A 732 0.90 -1.02 -15.48
C GLN A 732 0.44 -2.04 -16.51
N ASP A 733 1.15 -3.17 -16.58
CA ASP A 733 0.81 -4.32 -17.41
C ASP A 733 0.44 -5.53 -16.54
N ILE A 734 -0.61 -6.24 -16.93
CA ILE A 734 -0.94 -7.58 -16.44
C ILE A 734 -0.78 -8.57 -17.60
N SER A 735 0.10 -9.54 -17.41
CA SER A 735 0.35 -10.57 -18.40
C SER A 735 -0.81 -11.57 -18.49
N VAL A 736 -1.45 -11.66 -19.66
CA VAL A 736 -2.52 -12.63 -19.94
C VAL A 736 -1.94 -13.90 -20.58
N SER A 737 -0.95 -13.71 -21.47
CA SER A 737 -0.19 -14.77 -22.12
C SER A 737 1.31 -14.55 -21.86
N PRO A 738 1.90 -15.15 -20.81
CA PRO A 738 3.27 -14.90 -20.35
C PRO A 738 4.33 -14.88 -21.43
N LEU A 739 4.38 -15.90 -22.28
CA LEU A 739 5.41 -15.98 -23.34
C LEU A 739 5.29 -14.86 -24.37
N ARG A 740 4.07 -14.60 -24.88
CA ARG A 740 3.79 -13.52 -25.83
C ARG A 740 4.11 -12.15 -25.23
N TYR A 741 3.72 -11.93 -23.98
CA TYR A 741 3.97 -10.67 -23.29
C TYR A 741 5.47 -10.42 -23.05
N GLN A 742 6.23 -11.43 -22.62
CA GLN A 742 7.68 -11.27 -22.42
C GLN A 742 8.42 -10.90 -23.72
N PHE A 743 8.04 -11.51 -24.84
CA PHE A 743 8.59 -11.14 -26.15
C PHE A 743 8.25 -9.69 -26.53
N ASN A 744 6.99 -9.28 -26.33
CA ASN A 744 6.56 -7.90 -26.59
C ASN A 744 7.33 -6.90 -25.71
N ARG A 745 7.38 -7.16 -24.40
CA ARG A 745 8.05 -6.31 -23.40
C ARG A 745 9.55 -6.14 -23.69
N LEU A 746 10.23 -7.20 -24.12
CA LEU A 746 11.65 -7.12 -24.49
C LEU A 746 11.87 -6.10 -25.61
N ILE A 747 11.06 -6.20 -26.68
CA ILE A 747 11.14 -5.28 -27.82
C ILE A 747 10.76 -3.86 -27.40
N GLU A 748 9.71 -3.71 -26.60
CA GLU A 748 9.29 -2.42 -26.10
C GLU A 748 10.38 -1.75 -25.26
N THR A 749 11.03 -2.50 -24.37
CA THR A 749 12.14 -2.01 -23.54
C THR A 749 13.34 -1.56 -24.37
N ILE A 750 13.70 -2.29 -25.44
CA ILE A 750 14.76 -1.87 -26.36
C ILE A 750 14.38 -0.55 -27.06
N ARG A 751 13.12 -0.41 -27.48
CA ARG A 751 12.63 0.82 -28.13
C ARG A 751 12.58 2.00 -27.17
N LYS A 752 12.18 1.79 -25.92
CA LYS A 752 12.18 2.81 -24.86
C LYS A 752 13.58 3.43 -24.73
N LYS A 753 14.60 2.57 -24.55
CA LYS A 753 16.01 3.00 -24.45
C LYS A 753 16.49 3.76 -25.69
N ARG A 754 16.17 3.27 -26.90
CA ARG A 754 16.56 3.92 -28.17
C ARG A 754 15.89 5.28 -28.39
N ARG A 755 14.74 5.52 -27.77
CA ARG A 755 13.94 6.75 -27.95
C ARG A 755 14.08 7.75 -26.79
N HIS A 756 14.92 7.46 -25.81
CA HIS A 756 15.09 8.27 -24.59
C HIS A 756 13.74 8.56 -23.90
N LEU A 757 12.88 7.52 -23.87
CA LEU A 757 11.58 7.52 -23.19
C LEU A 757 11.67 6.87 -21.81
#